data_AF-A0A6P9A3Q4-F1
#
_entry.id   AF-A0A6P9A3Q4-F1
#
_cell.length_a   1.000
_cell.length_b   1.000
_cell.length_c   1.000
_cell.angle_alpha   90.00
_cell.angle_beta   90.00
_cell.angle_gamma   90.00
#
_symmetry.space_group_name_H-M   'P 1'
#
loop_
_entity.id
_entity.type
_entity.pdbx_description
1 polymer ?
#
loop_
_entity_poly.entity_id
_entity_poly.type
_entity_poly.pdbx_seq_one_letter_code
_entity_poly.pdbx_strand_id
1 'polypeptide(L)'
;MPSTSACSGRPTPATSPLTNPRVAEADATPPRWPRRFAAVLKTLVLAACLLGLRPALGEAAVLLEVPGVGVLRGTTQRSADNAPFAAFEGVPYAKPPVGALRFQPAKPSASSPFMVLNATSQTMPCPYLSDKGVLVGVEDCLYLSVYTPQVNAAQGLPVLVVLPGDDWTRGYAGRWKPHRLVDRGVVVVTVQSRLGALGFLTTGDADAPGNLGLKDERLALSWVQQNVRAFGGDPGNVTVAGVGAGAAAAMLHAVTSKGLLQRVIAVSGSALSPWSLTENTQAAVDVPARRLAEAMRCDCPIPVPAAANATANASVNAAALNSTRPANLTDMVECLRSRSVAEVLYASARLQGWAGLPPAPFGPVVELHGVQPFLADAPLRLWRHAGVPLLLGLSGSEGLQTLAGWEKKGLLHNSSLLNQLDADWARLAPVLLAFNSTPELDKSAASEDLRRRYLGNGTAAEDAEGVLRLFADRHVVVPALRAAIAHAQQAEQAVYLYRFGWSATQEVSALAGPAGGSDANLLLMQPSATEAQRLPAQKAMVGDILDVWASFIQDGVPSLGNTTLQSVAVKDAKDVPEDLPVLELQRPGVHRQGNWSVHELLAFWDGLPLLENKKPPSETTTVAAKTDSQRNEMSSSSNKWEHFRLLLLAALPLLCLNWI
;
A
#
# COMPACT_ATOMS: atom_id res chain seq x y z
N MET A 1 -32.42 -17.53 23.49
CA MET A 1 -32.26 -16.13 23.93
C MET A 1 -30.81 -15.96 24.38
N PRO A 2 -29.93 -15.30 23.61
CA PRO A 2 -28.62 -14.93 24.09
C PRO A 2 -28.72 -13.64 24.91
N SER A 3 -27.93 -13.57 25.97
CA SER A 3 -27.95 -12.60 27.05
C SER A 3 -27.50 -11.19 26.64
N THR A 4 -28.27 -10.18 27.02
CA THR A 4 -27.99 -8.74 26.93
C THR A 4 -26.89 -8.24 27.88
N SER A 5 -26.04 -9.12 28.42
CA SER A 5 -25.10 -8.80 29.52
C SER A 5 -23.74 -8.26 29.07
N ALA A 6 -23.46 -8.12 27.76
CA ALA A 6 -22.13 -7.73 27.28
C ALA A 6 -21.85 -6.21 27.29
N CYS A 7 -22.88 -5.35 27.36
CA CYS A 7 -22.72 -3.89 27.32
C CYS A 7 -22.66 -3.21 28.71
N SER A 8 -22.70 -3.96 29.82
CA SER A 8 -22.58 -3.41 31.18
C SER A 8 -21.13 -3.30 31.62
N GLY A 9 -20.45 -2.21 31.25
CA GLY A 9 -19.10 -1.94 31.72
C GLY A 9 -18.38 -0.90 30.87
N ARG A 10 -18.77 0.37 31.00
CA ARG A 10 -18.01 1.52 30.47
C ARG A 10 -17.23 2.16 31.61
N PRO A 11 -15.92 2.43 31.47
CA PRO A 11 -15.27 3.44 32.29
C PRO A 11 -15.82 4.82 31.87
N THR A 12 -16.31 5.58 32.84
CA THR A 12 -16.62 7.00 32.67
C THR A 12 -15.32 7.76 32.36
N PRO A 13 -15.35 8.81 31.51
CA PRO A 13 -14.21 9.67 31.32
C PRO A 13 -13.87 10.34 32.65
N ALA A 14 -12.65 10.13 33.15
CA ALA A 14 -12.13 10.83 34.31
C ALA A 14 -11.90 12.30 33.94
N THR A 15 -12.84 13.18 34.31
CA THR A 15 -12.60 14.61 34.38
C THR A 15 -11.84 14.90 35.67
N SER A 16 -10.52 14.99 35.59
CA SER A 16 -9.69 15.52 36.67
C SER A 16 -9.33 16.98 36.35
N PRO A 17 -9.77 17.97 37.15
CA PRO A 17 -9.29 19.33 37.01
C PRO A 17 -7.87 19.42 37.58
N LEU A 18 -6.88 19.60 36.70
CA LEU A 18 -5.54 19.99 37.11
C LEU A 18 -5.56 21.44 37.58
N THR A 19 -5.57 21.63 38.91
CA THR A 19 -5.31 22.92 39.55
C THR A 19 -3.84 23.29 39.39
N ASN A 20 -3.58 24.41 38.74
CA ASN A 20 -2.27 25.08 38.69
C ASN A 20 -1.77 25.45 40.09
N PRO A 21 -0.56 25.06 40.51
CA PRO A 21 0.12 25.76 41.58
C PRO A 21 0.75 27.05 41.03
N ARG A 22 0.57 28.14 41.78
CA ARG A 22 1.09 29.47 41.51
C ARG A 22 2.61 29.44 41.31
N VAL A 23 3.07 30.03 40.22
CA VAL A 23 4.47 30.44 40.04
C VAL A 23 4.69 31.69 40.89
N ALA A 24 5.62 31.61 41.85
CA ALA A 24 6.15 32.79 42.52
C ALA A 24 7.18 33.45 41.59
N GLU A 25 7.00 34.74 41.30
CA GLU A 25 8.02 35.60 40.72
C GLU A 25 9.23 35.66 41.66
N ALA A 26 10.42 35.38 41.13
CA ALA A 26 11.69 35.68 41.78
C ALA A 26 12.55 36.50 40.80
N ASP A 27 12.94 37.68 41.29
CA ASP A 27 13.70 38.71 40.60
C ASP A 27 15.02 38.22 39.98
N ALA A 28 15.35 38.86 38.86
CA ALA A 28 16.57 38.69 38.10
C ALA A 28 17.82 39.21 38.84
N THR A 29 18.89 38.40 38.86
CA THR A 29 20.28 38.90 38.79
C THR A 29 21.14 37.94 37.95
N PRO A 30 21.99 38.42 37.03
CA PRO A 30 22.84 37.56 36.21
C PRO A 30 24.05 37.03 37.00
N PRO A 31 24.46 35.76 36.83
CA PRO A 31 25.64 35.23 37.51
C PRO A 31 26.90 35.84 36.91
N ARG A 32 27.73 36.47 37.75
CA ARG A 32 29.09 36.88 37.41
C ARG A 32 29.99 35.64 37.37
N TRP A 33 30.36 35.21 36.17
CA TRP A 33 31.30 34.12 35.97
C TRP A 33 32.72 34.53 36.41
N PRO A 34 33.42 33.72 37.22
CA PRO A 34 34.80 34.02 37.58
C PRO A 34 35.71 33.90 36.35
N ARG A 35 36.63 34.86 36.19
CA ARG A 35 37.63 34.97 35.09
C ARG A 35 38.43 33.68 34.80
N ARG A 36 38.38 32.68 35.69
CA ARG A 36 39.02 31.36 35.53
C ARG A 36 38.29 30.44 34.53
N PHE A 37 36.99 30.63 34.28
CA PHE A 37 36.23 29.80 33.33
C PHE A 37 36.60 30.07 31.85
N ALA A 38 36.90 31.33 31.51
CA ALA A 38 37.32 31.71 30.17
C ALA A 38 38.72 31.15 29.80
N ALA A 39 39.58 30.92 30.78
CA ALA A 39 40.91 30.34 30.57
C ALA A 39 40.86 28.83 30.28
N VAL A 40 39.95 28.11 30.94
CA VAL A 40 39.71 26.66 30.72
C VAL A 40 39.07 26.41 29.35
N LEU A 41 38.12 27.26 28.93
CA LEU A 41 37.49 27.14 27.62
C LEU A 41 38.49 27.40 26.47
N LYS A 42 39.41 28.37 26.64
CA LYS A 42 40.46 28.65 25.65
C LYS A 42 41.49 27.52 25.56
N THR A 43 41.83 26.84 26.66
CA THR A 43 42.76 25.71 26.65
C THR A 43 42.15 24.46 26.04
N LEU A 44 40.85 24.21 26.25
CA LEU A 44 40.13 23.11 25.60
C LEU A 44 40.00 23.30 24.08
N VAL A 45 39.78 24.52 23.62
CA VAL A 45 39.73 24.85 22.18
C VAL A 45 41.11 24.72 21.52
N LEU A 46 42.18 25.16 22.19
CA LEU A 46 43.56 24.97 21.69
C LEU A 46 43.97 23.49 21.65
N ALA A 47 43.57 22.70 22.66
CA ALA A 47 43.83 21.27 22.70
C ALA A 47 43.09 20.51 21.58
N ALA A 48 41.85 20.90 21.27
CA ALA A 48 41.10 20.35 20.13
C ALA A 48 41.76 20.67 18.78
N CYS A 49 42.32 21.88 18.62
CA CYS A 49 43.08 22.26 17.42
C CYS A 49 44.41 21.52 17.27
N LEU A 50 45.13 21.26 18.37
CA LEU A 50 46.43 20.56 18.37
C LEU A 50 46.29 19.04 18.22
N LEU A 51 45.14 18.47 18.59
CA LEU A 51 44.83 17.03 18.45
C LEU A 51 44.30 16.63 17.07
N GLY A 52 44.20 17.56 16.11
CA GLY A 52 43.66 17.25 14.78
C GLY A 52 42.21 16.74 14.81
N LEU A 53 41.48 16.97 15.91
CA LEU A 53 40.05 16.70 16.02
C LEU A 53 39.35 17.70 15.11
N ARG A 54 39.19 17.32 13.83
CA ARG A 54 38.24 17.98 12.95
C ARG A 54 36.90 17.98 13.69
N PRO A 55 36.25 19.15 13.91
CA PRO A 55 34.84 19.11 14.27
C PRO A 55 34.18 18.21 13.22
N ALA A 56 33.35 17.26 13.66
CA ALA A 56 32.48 16.56 12.73
C ALA A 56 31.76 17.66 11.95
N LEU A 57 32.14 17.86 10.68
CA LEU A 57 31.50 18.81 9.81
C LEU A 57 30.05 18.32 9.74
N GLY A 58 29.16 18.96 10.50
CA GLY A 58 27.74 18.70 10.39
C GLY A 58 27.37 18.87 8.92
N GLU A 59 26.60 17.91 8.40
CA GLU A 59 26.10 17.95 7.02
C GLU A 59 25.59 19.36 6.71
N ALA A 60 26.11 19.98 5.65
CA ALA A 60 25.76 21.34 5.29
C ALA A 60 24.24 21.42 5.03
N ALA A 61 23.59 22.43 5.62
CA ALA A 61 22.15 22.64 5.41
C ALA A 61 21.90 23.12 3.97
N VAL A 62 20.93 22.53 3.30
CA VAL A 62 20.47 22.93 1.96
C VAL A 62 19.13 23.63 2.10
N LEU A 63 19.03 24.87 1.61
CA LEU A 63 17.75 25.60 1.55
C LEU A 63 17.18 25.52 0.13
N LEU A 64 15.91 25.14 0.02
CA LEU A 64 15.22 25.06 -1.26
C LEU A 64 13.84 25.71 -1.16
N GLU A 65 13.57 26.69 -2.00
CA GLU A 65 12.23 27.25 -2.15
C GLU A 65 11.39 26.34 -3.06
N VAL A 66 10.25 25.88 -2.55
CA VAL A 66 9.32 25.02 -3.28
C VAL A 66 7.99 25.78 -3.42
N PRO A 67 7.59 26.15 -4.65
CA PRO A 67 6.36 26.89 -4.89
C PRO A 67 5.14 26.20 -4.28
N GLY A 68 4.33 26.94 -3.51
CA GLY A 68 3.14 26.40 -2.87
C GLY A 68 3.41 25.50 -1.65
N VAL A 69 4.67 25.24 -1.28
CA VAL A 69 5.03 24.52 -0.06
C VAL A 69 5.69 25.48 0.94
N GLY A 70 6.71 26.22 0.51
CA GLY A 70 7.52 27.11 1.34
C GLY A 70 9.01 26.85 1.17
N VAL A 71 9.82 27.30 2.12
CA VAL A 71 11.27 27.04 2.10
C VAL A 71 11.56 25.77 2.89
N LEU A 72 12.19 24.79 2.26
CA LEU A 72 12.63 23.56 2.92
C LEU A 72 14.08 23.69 3.35
N ARG A 73 14.38 23.25 4.58
CA ARG A 73 15.74 23.06 5.07
C ARG A 73 16.07 21.56 5.08
N GLY A 74 16.85 21.10 4.10
CA GLY A 74 17.37 19.74 4.00
C GLY A 74 18.84 19.62 4.43
N THR A 75 19.45 18.47 4.15
CA THR A 75 20.87 18.19 4.38
C THR A 75 21.60 17.77 3.11
N THR A 76 22.93 17.87 3.11
CA THR A 76 23.79 17.22 2.12
C THR A 76 24.29 15.88 2.65
N GLN A 77 23.94 14.78 1.97
CA GLN A 77 24.35 13.41 2.29
C GLN A 77 25.35 12.87 1.25
N ARG A 78 25.88 11.66 1.48
CA ARG A 78 26.84 10.97 0.59
C ARG A 78 26.23 9.72 -0.01
N SER A 79 26.33 9.60 -1.34
CA SER A 79 25.82 8.47 -2.11
C SER A 79 26.70 7.23 -1.98
N ALA A 80 26.39 6.15 -2.72
CA ALA A 80 27.19 4.93 -2.69
C ALA A 80 28.59 5.14 -3.30
N ASP A 81 28.68 5.97 -4.34
CA ASP A 81 29.95 6.41 -4.95
C ASP A 81 30.58 7.62 -4.23
N ASN A 82 30.09 7.96 -3.03
CA ASN A 82 30.56 9.06 -2.18
C ASN A 82 30.37 10.47 -2.78
N ALA A 83 29.52 10.60 -3.81
CA ALA A 83 29.10 11.88 -4.36
C ALA A 83 28.14 12.60 -3.39
N PRO A 84 28.23 13.94 -3.26
CA PRO A 84 27.28 14.69 -2.47
C PRO A 84 25.91 14.74 -3.16
N PHE A 85 24.83 14.60 -2.39
CA PHE A 85 23.46 14.81 -2.88
C PHE A 85 22.60 15.49 -1.81
N ALA A 86 21.51 16.13 -2.23
CA ALA A 86 20.59 16.81 -1.31
C ALA A 86 19.47 15.87 -0.85
N ALA A 87 19.17 15.90 0.45
CA ALA A 87 18.11 15.13 1.09
C ALA A 87 17.14 16.07 1.83
N PHE A 88 15.86 15.94 1.53
CA PHE A 88 14.76 16.64 2.20
C PHE A 88 13.83 15.57 2.77
N GLU A 89 13.96 15.27 4.06
CA GLU A 89 13.23 14.20 4.73
C GLU A 89 12.11 14.78 5.59
N GLY A 90 10.92 14.18 5.58
CA GLY A 90 9.80 14.62 6.42
C GLY A 90 9.03 15.82 5.87
N VAL A 91 8.85 15.90 4.54
CA VAL A 91 8.07 16.96 3.89
C VAL A 91 6.57 16.60 3.93
N PRO A 92 5.70 17.43 4.53
CA PRO A 92 4.27 17.12 4.63
C PRO A 92 3.57 17.30 3.28
N TYR A 93 2.91 16.25 2.79
CA TYR A 93 2.06 16.36 1.58
C TYR A 93 0.58 16.46 1.93
N ALA A 94 0.18 16.11 3.16
CA ALA A 94 -1.19 16.18 3.64
C ALA A 94 -1.28 16.73 5.08
N LYS A 95 -2.50 17.11 5.48
CA LYS A 95 -2.83 17.40 6.88
C LYS A 95 -2.75 16.13 7.72
N PRO A 96 -2.35 16.22 9.01
CA PRO A 96 -2.35 15.08 9.91
C PRO A 96 -3.74 14.40 9.96
N PRO A 97 -3.87 13.09 9.69
CA PRO A 97 -5.15 12.37 9.67
C PRO A 97 -5.66 12.01 11.08
N VAL A 98 -5.64 12.98 11.99
CA VAL A 98 -6.02 12.81 13.41
C VAL A 98 -7.44 13.30 13.71
N GLY A 99 -8.01 12.84 14.82
CA GLY A 99 -9.35 13.25 15.27
C GLY A 99 -10.42 12.99 14.22
N ALA A 100 -11.15 14.03 13.81
CA ALA A 100 -12.19 13.92 12.79
C ALA A 100 -11.66 13.56 11.38
N LEU A 101 -10.35 13.72 11.12
CA LEU A 101 -9.72 13.28 9.87
C LEU A 101 -9.33 11.80 9.88
N ARG A 102 -9.43 11.12 11.04
CA ARG A 102 -9.23 9.67 11.11
C ARG A 102 -10.36 8.98 10.34
N PHE A 103 -9.98 7.98 9.54
CA PHE A 103 -10.85 7.26 8.61
C PHE A 103 -11.46 8.11 7.48
N GLN A 104 -10.90 9.30 7.23
CA GLN A 104 -11.33 10.18 6.14
C GLN A 104 -10.24 10.34 5.07
N PRO A 105 -10.59 10.65 3.81
CA PRO A 105 -9.60 10.97 2.78
C PRO A 105 -8.68 12.11 3.23
N ALA A 106 -7.38 11.95 2.95
CA ALA A 106 -6.39 12.97 3.29
C ALA A 106 -6.67 14.28 2.55
N LYS A 107 -6.39 15.40 3.23
CA LYS A 107 -6.48 16.74 2.65
C LYS A 107 -5.07 17.27 2.40
N PRO A 108 -4.80 17.97 1.28
CA PRO A 108 -3.49 18.56 1.03
C PRO A 108 -3.00 19.41 2.20
N SER A 109 -1.69 19.37 2.45
CA SER A 109 -1.05 20.25 3.45
C SER A 109 -1.23 21.72 3.07
N ALA A 110 -1.25 22.60 4.07
CA ALA A 110 -1.35 24.04 3.81
C ALA A 110 -0.03 24.60 3.28
N SER A 111 -0.10 25.41 2.23
CA SER A 111 1.03 26.20 1.74
C SER A 111 1.37 27.31 2.74
N SER A 112 2.64 27.45 3.12
CA SER A 112 3.09 28.60 3.91
C SER A 112 4.39 29.17 3.33
N PRO A 113 4.32 30.13 2.38
CA PRO A 113 5.49 30.65 1.69
C PRO A 113 6.49 31.35 2.63
N PHE A 114 6.04 31.77 3.82
CA PHE A 114 6.87 32.48 4.81
C PHE A 114 7.48 31.57 5.87
N MET A 115 7.20 30.26 5.86
CA MET A 115 7.71 29.32 6.87
C MET A 115 8.85 28.49 6.30
N VAL A 116 9.94 28.40 7.08
CA VAL A 116 11.00 27.42 6.81
C VAL A 116 10.60 26.10 7.46
N LEU A 117 10.32 25.09 6.64
CA LEU A 117 10.02 23.74 7.09
C LEU A 117 11.33 22.98 7.30
N ASN A 118 11.49 22.39 8.48
CA ASN A 118 12.66 21.59 8.79
C ASN A 118 12.52 20.19 8.20
N ALA A 119 13.25 19.91 7.12
CA ALA A 119 13.23 18.66 6.38
C ALA A 119 14.58 17.92 6.47
N THR A 120 15.21 17.95 7.66
CA THR A 120 16.56 17.38 7.88
C THR A 120 16.55 15.93 8.36
N SER A 121 15.39 15.36 8.65
CA SER A 121 15.27 14.01 9.21
C SER A 121 13.90 13.40 8.94
N GLN A 122 13.87 12.08 8.77
CA GLN A 122 12.62 11.32 8.69
C GLN A 122 11.68 11.61 9.87
N THR A 123 10.39 11.74 9.56
CA THR A 123 9.33 11.75 10.57
C THR A 123 9.04 10.33 11.05
N MET A 124 8.32 10.23 12.17
CA MET A 124 7.82 8.95 12.64
C MET A 124 6.95 8.26 11.57
N PRO A 125 6.98 6.91 11.50
CA PRO A 125 6.12 6.17 10.58
C PRO A 125 4.64 6.29 10.92
N CYS A 126 3.80 5.97 9.94
CA CYS A 126 2.40 5.71 10.22
C CYS A 126 2.26 4.52 11.20
N PRO A 127 1.22 4.47 12.03
CA PRO A 127 1.18 3.50 13.11
C PRO A 127 1.07 2.06 12.61
N TYR A 128 1.92 1.18 13.15
CA TYR A 128 1.86 -0.26 12.91
C TYR A 128 2.38 -1.06 14.11
N LEU A 129 2.11 -2.36 14.15
CA LEU A 129 2.71 -3.28 15.12
C LEU A 129 3.97 -3.91 14.54
N SER A 130 5.11 -3.77 15.21
CA SER A 130 6.34 -4.48 14.87
C SER A 130 6.16 -6.00 14.99
N ASP A 131 7.13 -6.78 14.48
CA ASP A 131 7.12 -8.25 14.59
C ASP A 131 6.97 -8.76 16.04
N LYS A 132 7.41 -7.95 17.02
CA LYS A 132 7.30 -8.25 18.46
C LYS A 132 5.96 -7.82 19.07
N GLY A 133 5.02 -7.34 18.26
CA GLY A 133 3.75 -6.79 18.72
C GLY A 133 3.88 -5.43 19.42
N VAL A 134 4.99 -4.72 19.25
CA VAL A 134 5.17 -3.37 19.84
C VAL A 134 4.66 -2.33 18.86
N LEU A 135 3.83 -1.39 19.34
CA LEU A 135 3.36 -0.24 18.58
C LEU A 135 4.54 0.65 18.17
N VAL A 136 4.60 0.99 16.88
CA VAL A 136 5.57 1.91 16.28
C VAL A 136 4.79 2.98 15.52
N GLY A 137 5.27 4.23 15.54
CA GLY A 137 4.71 5.32 14.75
C GLY A 137 3.64 6.16 15.46
N VAL A 138 3.16 7.19 14.77
CA VAL A 138 2.13 8.13 15.21
C VAL A 138 1.22 8.48 14.03
N GLU A 139 0.00 8.95 14.28
CA GLU A 139 -0.96 9.22 13.18
C GLU A 139 -0.61 10.43 12.33
N ASP A 140 0.11 11.41 12.89
CA ASP A 140 0.70 12.47 12.09
C ASP A 140 1.91 11.91 11.33
N CYS A 141 1.64 11.30 10.18
CA CYS A 141 2.62 10.52 9.43
C CYS A 141 2.59 10.70 7.90
N LEU A 142 1.71 11.55 7.36
CA LEU A 142 1.55 11.76 5.92
C LEU A 142 2.63 12.69 5.35
N TYR A 143 3.85 12.17 5.35
CA TYR A 143 5.06 12.83 4.89
C TYR A 143 5.72 12.03 3.76
N LEU A 144 6.53 12.71 2.96
CA LEU A 144 7.42 12.11 1.98
C LEU A 144 8.84 12.64 2.16
N SER A 145 9.81 11.96 1.54
CA SER A 145 11.18 12.43 1.48
C SER A 145 11.64 12.51 0.04
N VAL A 146 12.43 13.52 -0.30
CA VAL A 146 13.01 13.72 -1.64
C VAL A 146 14.52 13.69 -1.55
N TYR A 147 15.14 12.84 -2.35
CA TYR A 147 16.58 12.69 -2.49
C TYR A 147 16.96 13.01 -3.93
N THR A 148 17.84 13.99 -4.12
CA THR A 148 18.17 14.49 -5.47
C THR A 148 19.67 14.73 -5.61
N PRO A 149 20.30 14.31 -6.73
CA PRO A 149 21.70 14.61 -7.00
C PRO A 149 21.93 16.11 -7.21
N GLN A 150 20.92 16.84 -7.71
CA GLN A 150 21.02 18.27 -7.97
C GLN A 150 19.65 18.94 -7.86
N VAL A 151 19.57 19.98 -7.02
CA VAL A 151 18.40 20.87 -6.97
C VAL A 151 18.37 21.81 -8.18
N ASN A 152 17.18 22.20 -8.65
CA ASN A 152 16.99 23.10 -9.79
C ASN A 152 17.83 22.72 -11.03
N ALA A 153 17.92 21.43 -11.35
CA ALA A 153 18.64 20.95 -12.52
C ALA A 153 18.09 21.58 -13.81
N ALA A 154 18.99 22.00 -14.71
CA ALA A 154 18.60 22.67 -15.97
C ALA A 154 17.84 21.71 -16.92
N GLN A 155 18.15 20.42 -16.84
CA GLN A 155 17.41 19.34 -17.49
C GLN A 155 16.71 18.55 -16.39
N GLY A 156 15.41 18.27 -16.57
CA GLY A 156 14.63 17.50 -15.60
C GLY A 156 15.12 16.07 -15.51
N LEU A 157 15.42 15.61 -14.30
CA LEU A 157 15.90 14.25 -14.02
C LEU A 157 14.72 13.28 -13.88
N PRO A 158 14.88 12.00 -14.28
CA PRO A 158 13.84 11.00 -14.05
C PRO A 158 13.56 10.83 -12.55
N VAL A 159 12.30 10.59 -12.22
CA VAL A 159 11.81 10.52 -10.84
C VAL A 159 11.36 9.10 -10.53
N LEU A 160 11.86 8.53 -9.44
CA LEU A 160 11.37 7.28 -8.86
C LEU A 160 10.58 7.58 -7.59
N VAL A 161 9.29 7.23 -7.56
CA VAL A 161 8.46 7.28 -6.35
C VAL A 161 8.34 5.87 -5.78
N VAL A 162 8.87 5.65 -4.59
CA VAL A 162 8.82 4.37 -3.88
C VAL A 162 7.66 4.38 -2.89
N LEU A 163 6.67 3.54 -3.15
CA LEU A 163 5.53 3.33 -2.27
C LEU A 163 5.92 2.45 -1.08
N PRO A 164 5.30 2.64 0.09
CA PRO A 164 5.53 1.77 1.23
C PRO A 164 5.09 0.34 0.88
N GLY A 165 5.85 -0.65 1.35
CA GLY A 165 5.58 -2.04 1.01
C GLY A 165 6.03 -2.98 2.11
N ASP A 166 5.07 -3.76 2.61
CA ASP A 166 5.25 -5.07 3.24
C ASP A 166 3.94 -5.86 2.97
N ASP A 167 2.90 -5.66 3.80
CA ASP A 167 1.65 -6.44 3.79
C ASP A 167 0.41 -5.59 4.08
N TRP A 168 0.37 -4.33 3.63
CA TRP A 168 -0.65 -3.29 3.98
C TRP A 168 -0.70 -2.87 5.44
N THR A 169 -0.18 -3.67 6.37
CA THR A 169 -0.23 -3.39 7.81
C THR A 169 1.01 -2.70 8.34
N ARG A 170 2.10 -2.74 7.57
CA ARG A 170 3.44 -2.27 7.95
C ARG A 170 4.15 -1.62 6.77
N GLY A 171 5.11 -0.76 7.09
CA GLY A 171 5.93 -0.05 6.12
C GLY A 171 6.49 1.25 6.72
N TYR A 172 7.70 1.62 6.33
CA TYR A 172 8.33 2.86 6.76
C TYR A 172 9.20 3.43 5.64
N ALA A 173 8.93 4.67 5.21
CA ALA A 173 9.70 5.30 4.15
C ALA A 173 11.19 5.44 4.49
N GLY A 174 11.54 5.61 5.77
CA GLY A 174 12.93 5.69 6.20
C GLY A 174 13.72 4.38 6.12
N ARG A 175 13.06 3.24 5.81
CA ARG A 175 13.74 1.99 5.41
C ARG A 175 14.43 2.16 4.05
N TRP A 176 13.86 2.98 3.19
CA TRP A 176 14.35 3.21 1.83
C TRP A 176 15.43 4.29 1.83
N LYS A 177 16.64 3.91 1.47
CA LYS A 177 17.86 4.71 1.42
C LYS A 177 18.44 4.64 0.01
N PRO A 178 18.10 5.59 -0.88
CA PRO A 178 18.34 5.47 -2.32
C PRO A 178 19.78 5.86 -2.75
N HIS A 179 20.78 5.52 -1.94
CA HIS A 179 22.16 6.00 -2.14
C HIS A 179 22.72 5.59 -3.51
N ARG A 180 22.34 4.41 -4.00
CA ARG A 180 22.78 3.86 -5.30
C ARG A 180 22.04 4.44 -6.51
N LEU A 181 20.77 4.79 -6.35
CA LEU A 181 19.93 5.32 -7.44
C LEU A 181 20.24 6.78 -7.75
N VAL A 182 20.58 7.56 -6.72
CA VAL A 182 21.00 8.95 -6.88
C VAL A 182 22.29 9.05 -7.72
N ASP A 183 23.21 8.07 -7.60
CA ASP A 183 24.41 7.96 -8.43
C ASP A 183 24.11 7.72 -9.93
N ARG A 184 22.86 7.33 -10.27
CA ARG A 184 22.38 7.16 -11.65
C ARG A 184 21.57 8.34 -12.16
N GLY A 185 21.66 9.49 -11.49
CA GLY A 185 20.95 10.71 -11.90
C GLY A 185 19.44 10.63 -11.68
N VAL A 186 18.98 9.81 -10.73
CA VAL A 186 17.55 9.65 -10.43
C VAL A 186 17.18 10.48 -9.20
N VAL A 187 16.09 11.24 -9.30
CA VAL A 187 15.43 11.84 -8.12
C VAL A 187 14.56 10.78 -7.47
N VAL A 188 14.80 10.46 -6.20
CA VAL A 188 14.03 9.44 -5.49
C VAL A 188 13.13 10.07 -4.44
N VAL A 189 11.85 9.73 -4.51
CA VAL A 189 10.83 10.15 -3.55
C VAL A 189 10.35 8.92 -2.78
N THR A 190 10.43 8.94 -1.46
CA THR A 190 9.90 7.86 -0.60
C THR A 190 8.64 8.36 0.12
N VAL A 191 7.55 7.60 0.05
CA VAL A 191 6.23 8.03 0.53
C VAL A 191 5.82 7.23 1.76
N GLN A 192 5.24 7.92 2.74
CA GLN A 192 4.47 7.28 3.81
C GLN A 192 2.98 7.35 3.49
N SER A 193 2.24 6.29 3.78
CA SER A 193 0.77 6.23 3.65
C SER A 193 0.19 5.51 4.86
N ARG A 194 -1.11 5.72 5.14
CA ARG A 194 -1.77 5.01 6.25
C ARG A 194 -1.81 3.50 5.99
N LEU A 195 -1.64 2.74 7.07
CA LEU A 195 -1.52 1.28 7.07
C LEU A 195 -2.64 0.63 7.90
N GLY A 196 -2.87 -0.66 7.68
CA GLY A 196 -3.79 -1.51 8.44
C GLY A 196 -5.20 -0.91 8.55
N ALA A 197 -5.83 -1.06 9.71
CA ALA A 197 -7.17 -0.51 9.95
C ALA A 197 -7.24 1.02 9.74
N LEU A 198 -6.17 1.77 10.05
CA LEU A 198 -6.16 3.23 9.87
C LEU A 198 -6.16 3.65 8.39
N GLY A 199 -5.60 2.81 7.51
CA GLY A 199 -5.53 3.06 6.06
C GLY A 199 -6.60 2.36 5.23
N PHE A 200 -7.22 1.29 5.75
CA PHE A 200 -8.02 0.39 4.92
C PHE A 200 -9.37 -0.02 5.54
N LEU A 201 -9.72 0.49 6.72
CA LEU A 201 -11.07 0.31 7.26
C LEU A 201 -12.10 0.93 6.31
N THR A 202 -13.19 0.19 6.10
CA THR A 202 -14.32 0.63 5.28
C THR A 202 -15.64 0.21 5.90
N THR A 203 -16.63 1.09 5.82
CA THR A 203 -18.06 0.82 6.09
C THR A 203 -18.89 0.89 4.81
N GLY A 204 -18.23 1.09 3.67
CA GLY A 204 -18.89 1.26 2.38
C GLY A 204 -19.69 2.55 2.25
N ASP A 205 -19.50 3.53 3.14
CA ASP A 205 -20.17 4.83 3.13
C ASP A 205 -19.16 5.98 3.31
N ALA A 206 -19.65 7.21 3.43
CA ALA A 206 -18.80 8.39 3.54
C ALA A 206 -18.04 8.50 4.87
N ASP A 207 -18.44 7.77 5.92
CA ASP A 207 -17.81 7.84 7.24
C ASP A 207 -16.49 7.07 7.28
N ALA A 208 -16.41 5.97 6.53
CA ALA A 208 -15.19 5.26 6.22
C ALA A 208 -15.26 4.65 4.80
N PRO A 209 -14.85 5.40 3.76
CA PRO A 209 -15.00 4.95 2.37
C PRO A 209 -14.00 3.86 1.95
N GLY A 210 -13.01 3.54 2.77
CA GLY A 210 -11.95 2.60 2.42
C GLY A 210 -10.85 3.17 1.52
N ASN A 211 -9.83 2.33 1.27
CA ASN A 211 -8.68 2.63 0.41
C ASN A 211 -7.94 3.94 0.76
N LEU A 212 -7.94 4.33 2.04
CA LEU A 212 -7.36 5.60 2.47
C LEU A 212 -5.85 5.63 2.26
N GLY A 213 -5.13 4.54 2.53
CA GLY A 213 -3.70 4.43 2.25
C GLY A 213 -3.38 4.66 0.76
N LEU A 214 -4.13 4.04 -0.14
CA LEU A 214 -4.00 4.25 -1.59
C LEU A 214 -4.38 5.67 -2.04
N LYS A 215 -5.37 6.29 -1.37
CA LYS A 215 -5.73 7.70 -1.61
C LYS A 215 -4.65 8.66 -1.10
N ASP A 216 -3.97 8.32 0.00
CA ASP A 216 -2.82 9.06 0.51
C ASP A 216 -1.68 9.02 -0.50
N GLU A 217 -1.38 7.84 -1.05
CA GLU A 217 -0.37 7.65 -2.11
C GLU A 217 -0.72 8.44 -3.37
N ARG A 218 -2.00 8.46 -3.80
CA ARG A 218 -2.44 9.28 -4.94
C ARG A 218 -2.25 10.77 -4.69
N LEU A 219 -2.49 11.23 -3.45
CA LEU A 219 -2.26 12.61 -3.06
C LEU A 219 -0.76 12.93 -3.06
N ALA A 220 0.09 12.02 -2.59
CA ALA A 220 1.54 12.16 -2.67
C ALA A 220 2.04 12.21 -4.13
N LEU A 221 1.52 11.37 -5.03
CA LEU A 221 1.83 11.44 -6.46
C LEU A 221 1.40 12.78 -7.08
N SER A 222 0.24 13.30 -6.67
CA SER A 222 -0.21 14.64 -7.09
C SER A 222 0.73 15.73 -6.57
N TRP A 223 1.25 15.59 -5.35
CA TRP A 223 2.27 16.47 -4.80
C TRP A 223 3.58 16.38 -5.61
N VAL A 224 4.03 15.19 -6.00
CA VAL A 224 5.23 15.01 -6.83
C VAL A 224 5.07 15.73 -8.16
N GLN A 225 3.95 15.53 -8.86
CA GLN A 225 3.64 16.21 -10.12
C GLN A 225 3.73 17.74 -10.02
N GLN A 226 3.28 18.30 -8.90
CA GLN A 226 3.28 19.75 -8.68
C GLN A 226 4.65 20.31 -8.27
N ASN A 227 5.47 19.53 -7.54
CA ASN A 227 6.61 20.09 -6.80
C ASN A 227 7.98 19.56 -7.24
N VAL A 228 8.07 18.39 -7.89
CA VAL A 228 9.36 17.71 -8.11
C VAL A 228 10.34 18.50 -8.98
N ARG A 229 9.84 19.43 -9.81
CA ARG A 229 10.68 20.35 -10.59
C ARG A 229 11.63 21.19 -9.73
N ALA A 230 11.19 21.65 -8.56
CA ALA A 230 12.06 22.41 -7.64
C ALA A 230 13.25 21.55 -7.16
N PHE A 231 13.06 20.25 -7.08
CA PHE A 231 14.10 19.28 -6.70
C PHE A 231 14.95 18.82 -7.89
N GLY A 232 14.76 19.39 -9.08
CA GLY A 232 15.47 19.02 -10.31
C GLY A 232 14.85 17.83 -11.06
N GLY A 233 13.72 17.29 -10.62
CA GLY A 233 13.05 16.17 -11.30
C GLY A 233 12.08 16.60 -12.40
N ASP A 234 11.80 15.69 -13.33
CA ASP A 234 10.82 15.86 -14.40
C ASP A 234 9.48 15.20 -14.01
N PRO A 235 8.39 15.99 -13.82
CA PRO A 235 7.06 15.42 -13.58
C PRO A 235 6.49 14.65 -14.79
N GLY A 236 7.05 14.85 -15.99
CA GLY A 236 6.75 14.06 -17.18
C GLY A 236 7.48 12.71 -17.24
N ASN A 237 8.37 12.44 -16.29
CA ASN A 237 9.19 11.22 -16.26
C ASN A 237 9.20 10.57 -14.86
N VAL A 238 8.01 10.19 -14.39
CA VAL A 238 7.77 9.59 -13.07
C VAL A 238 7.55 8.08 -13.20
N THR A 239 8.40 7.32 -12.52
CA THR A 239 8.26 5.87 -12.33
C THR A 239 7.80 5.59 -10.91
N VAL A 240 6.73 4.80 -10.74
CA VAL A 240 6.25 4.37 -9.42
C VAL A 240 6.72 2.94 -9.16
N ALA A 241 7.32 2.71 -7.99
CA ALA A 241 7.87 1.41 -7.63
C ALA A 241 7.41 0.95 -6.25
N GLY A 242 7.37 -0.36 -6.05
CA GLY A 242 7.12 -0.95 -4.74
C GLY A 242 7.43 -2.44 -4.68
N VAL A 243 7.44 -2.97 -3.45
CA VAL A 243 7.70 -4.38 -3.14
C VAL A 243 6.50 -4.97 -2.41
N GLY A 244 6.08 -6.18 -2.76
CA GLY A 244 4.94 -6.85 -2.10
C GLY A 244 3.66 -6.01 -2.21
N ALA A 245 3.08 -5.61 -1.08
CA ALA A 245 1.94 -4.68 -1.06
C ALA A 245 2.19 -3.37 -1.82
N GLY A 246 3.41 -2.83 -1.78
CA GLY A 246 3.77 -1.64 -2.56
C GLY A 246 3.78 -1.89 -4.07
N ALA A 247 4.12 -3.11 -4.50
CA ALA A 247 4.07 -3.50 -5.91
C ALA A 247 2.62 -3.60 -6.40
N ALA A 248 1.75 -4.19 -5.58
CA ALA A 248 0.31 -4.21 -5.83
C ALA A 248 -0.27 -2.79 -5.90
N ALA A 249 0.10 -1.91 -4.96
CA ALA A 249 -0.29 -0.50 -4.98
C ALA A 249 0.18 0.22 -6.25
N ALA A 250 1.43 0.01 -6.68
CA ALA A 250 1.96 0.61 -7.90
C ALA A 250 1.16 0.20 -9.15
N MET A 251 0.79 -1.09 -9.27
CA MET A 251 -0.09 -1.57 -10.34
C MET A 251 -1.50 -0.97 -10.25
N LEU A 252 -2.08 -0.86 -9.05
CA LEU A 252 -3.37 -0.18 -8.84
C LEU A 252 -3.30 1.31 -9.22
N HIS A 253 -2.17 1.98 -9.00
CA HIS A 253 -1.96 3.35 -9.45
C HIS A 253 -1.86 3.47 -10.97
N ALA A 254 -1.23 2.51 -11.66
CA ALA A 254 -1.26 2.48 -13.13
C ALA A 254 -2.69 2.51 -13.67
N VAL A 255 -3.60 1.77 -13.03
CA VAL A 255 -5.01 1.69 -13.40
C VAL A 255 -5.79 2.96 -13.05
N THR A 256 -5.56 3.53 -11.86
CA THR A 256 -6.47 4.51 -11.24
C THR A 256 -5.95 5.95 -11.23
N SER A 257 -4.66 6.16 -11.51
CA SER A 257 -3.97 7.45 -11.30
C SER A 257 -3.40 8.01 -12.60
N LYS A 258 -4.19 7.94 -13.69
CA LYS A 258 -3.81 8.40 -15.04
C LYS A 258 -3.23 9.81 -15.00
N GLY A 259 -2.09 9.98 -15.68
CA GLY A 259 -1.40 11.27 -15.79
C GLY A 259 -0.49 11.62 -14.60
N LEU A 260 -0.49 10.84 -13.51
CA LEU A 260 0.42 11.08 -12.37
C LEU A 260 1.74 10.29 -12.45
N LEU A 261 1.83 9.31 -13.34
CA LEU A 261 2.98 8.44 -13.55
C LEU A 261 3.10 8.05 -15.01
N GLN A 262 4.30 7.64 -15.41
CA GLN A 262 4.64 7.21 -16.77
C GLN A 262 5.11 5.76 -16.82
N ARG A 263 5.54 5.15 -15.70
CA ARG A 263 6.05 3.77 -15.64
C ARG A 263 5.79 3.13 -14.28
N VAL A 264 5.75 1.80 -14.24
CA VAL A 264 5.65 1.03 -12.99
C VAL A 264 6.76 -0.01 -12.88
N ILE A 265 7.39 -0.09 -11.71
CA ILE A 265 8.23 -1.22 -11.30
C ILE A 265 7.50 -1.97 -10.17
N ALA A 266 7.14 -3.21 -10.41
CA ALA A 266 6.49 -4.07 -9.42
C ALA A 266 7.41 -5.23 -9.06
N VAL A 267 7.76 -5.38 -7.79
CA VAL A 267 8.64 -6.48 -7.33
C VAL A 267 7.91 -7.37 -6.34
N SER A 268 7.88 -8.67 -6.64
CA SER A 268 7.33 -9.70 -5.75
C SER A 268 5.91 -9.39 -5.26
N GLY A 269 5.06 -8.86 -6.15
CA GLY A 269 3.68 -8.53 -5.81
C GLY A 269 2.88 -8.06 -7.03
N SER A 270 1.56 -8.20 -6.95
CA SER A 270 0.63 -7.90 -8.03
C SER A 270 -0.72 -7.43 -7.48
N ALA A 271 -1.41 -6.57 -8.22
CA ALA A 271 -2.80 -6.18 -7.87
C ALA A 271 -3.82 -7.30 -8.12
N LEU A 272 -3.39 -8.46 -8.63
CA LEU A 272 -4.20 -9.68 -8.72
C LEU A 272 -3.86 -10.71 -7.63
N SER A 273 -2.89 -10.41 -6.76
CA SER A 273 -2.56 -11.31 -5.64
C SER A 273 -3.75 -11.43 -4.69
N PRO A 274 -4.07 -12.62 -4.14
CA PRO A 274 -5.23 -12.79 -3.26
C PRO A 274 -5.20 -11.92 -1.98
N TRP A 275 -4.01 -11.53 -1.53
CA TRP A 275 -3.82 -10.63 -0.39
C TRP A 275 -3.87 -9.14 -0.77
N SER A 276 -3.92 -8.80 -2.07
CA SER A 276 -3.88 -7.42 -2.56
C SER A 276 -5.25 -6.75 -2.63
N LEU A 277 -6.32 -7.53 -2.65
CA LEU A 277 -7.69 -7.04 -2.74
C LEU A 277 -8.61 -7.94 -1.92
N THR A 278 -9.44 -7.34 -1.10
CA THR A 278 -10.54 -8.03 -0.43
C THR A 278 -11.69 -8.18 -1.44
N GLU A 279 -12.31 -9.35 -1.50
CA GLU A 279 -13.41 -9.63 -2.43
C GLU A 279 -14.50 -8.56 -2.41
N ASN A 280 -15.07 -8.27 -3.58
CA ASN A 280 -16.13 -7.29 -3.75
C ASN A 280 -17.50 -7.84 -3.29
N THR A 281 -17.64 -8.10 -1.99
CA THR A 281 -18.92 -8.44 -1.37
C THR A 281 -19.19 -7.52 -0.19
N GLN A 282 -20.47 -7.18 0.05
CA GLN A 282 -20.83 -6.37 1.23
C GLN A 282 -20.36 -7.05 2.53
N ALA A 283 -20.34 -8.38 2.58
CA ALA A 283 -19.83 -9.12 3.73
C ALA A 283 -18.32 -8.93 3.93
N ALA A 284 -17.53 -8.94 2.86
CA ALA A 284 -16.09 -8.70 2.91
C ALA A 284 -15.73 -7.29 3.39
N VAL A 285 -16.59 -6.30 3.10
CA VAL A 285 -16.48 -4.90 3.55
C VAL A 285 -16.93 -4.75 5.01
N ASP A 286 -18.13 -5.23 5.35
CA ASP A 286 -18.75 -4.98 6.66
C ASP A 286 -18.16 -5.83 7.79
N VAL A 287 -17.85 -7.11 7.55
CA VAL A 287 -17.52 -8.06 8.62
C VAL A 287 -16.24 -7.66 9.37
N PRO A 288 -15.13 -7.28 8.70
CA PRO A 288 -13.92 -6.84 9.41
C PRO A 288 -14.17 -5.59 10.27
N ALA A 289 -14.90 -4.60 9.73
CA ALA A 289 -15.22 -3.37 10.44
C ALA A 289 -16.10 -3.63 11.67
N ARG A 290 -17.15 -4.48 11.54
CA ARG A 290 -18.01 -4.88 12.65
C ARG A 290 -17.26 -5.67 13.71
N ARG A 291 -16.41 -6.63 13.32
CA ARG A 291 -15.60 -7.40 14.28
C ARG A 291 -14.61 -6.52 15.05
N LEU A 292 -14.02 -5.53 14.39
CA LEU A 292 -13.19 -4.54 15.07
C LEU A 292 -14.02 -3.69 16.04
N ALA A 293 -15.21 -3.25 15.62
CA ALA A 293 -16.11 -2.50 16.48
C ALA A 293 -16.53 -3.31 17.71
N GLU A 294 -16.92 -4.57 17.56
CA GLU A 294 -17.23 -5.51 18.64
C GLU A 294 -16.04 -5.68 19.59
N ALA A 295 -14.83 -5.92 19.05
CA ALA A 295 -13.62 -6.04 19.86
C ALA A 295 -13.34 -4.77 20.69
N MET A 296 -13.78 -3.61 20.20
CA MET A 296 -13.63 -2.30 20.83
C MET A 296 -14.87 -1.79 21.57
N ARG A 297 -15.92 -2.62 21.68
CA ARG A 297 -17.22 -2.25 22.29
C ARG A 297 -17.80 -0.98 21.68
N CYS A 298 -17.72 -0.88 20.36
CA CYS A 298 -18.29 0.19 19.53
C CYS A 298 -19.54 -0.25 18.77
N ASP A 299 -20.02 -1.46 19.04
CA ASP A 299 -21.24 -2.10 18.53
C ASP A 299 -22.47 -1.88 19.46
N CYS A 300 -22.25 -1.39 20.69
CA CYS A 300 -23.35 -1.12 21.64
C CYS A 300 -24.16 0.14 21.24
N PRO A 301 -25.49 0.16 21.44
CA PRO A 301 -26.32 1.35 21.27
C PRO A 301 -25.81 2.51 22.14
N ILE A 302 -25.65 3.70 21.55
CA ILE A 302 -25.32 4.92 22.31
C ILE A 302 -26.57 5.35 23.11
N PRO A 303 -26.50 5.51 24.45
CA PRO A 303 -27.56 6.19 25.18
C PRO A 303 -27.61 7.64 24.71
N VAL A 304 -28.71 8.04 24.06
CA VAL A 304 -28.93 9.44 23.70
C VAL A 304 -28.90 10.24 24.99
N PRO A 305 -28.06 11.29 25.14
CA PRO A 305 -28.18 12.18 26.28
C PRO A 305 -29.60 12.75 26.24
N ALA A 306 -30.39 12.44 27.27
CA ALA A 306 -31.72 13.00 27.43
C ALA A 306 -31.59 14.51 27.22
N ALA A 307 -32.32 15.03 26.23
CA ALA A 307 -32.29 16.44 25.90
C ALA A 307 -32.41 17.24 27.20
N ALA A 308 -31.39 18.02 27.51
CA ALA A 308 -31.42 19.00 28.59
C ALA A 308 -32.41 20.09 28.16
N ASN A 309 -33.71 19.82 28.29
CA ASN A 309 -34.86 20.73 28.33
C ASN A 309 -36.19 19.96 28.21
N ALA A 310 -36.40 18.92 29.03
CA ALA A 310 -37.76 18.44 29.31
C ALA A 310 -38.21 19.10 30.63
N THR A 311 -38.97 20.18 30.52
CA THR A 311 -39.71 20.76 31.63
C THR A 311 -40.55 19.68 32.32
N ALA A 312 -40.47 19.65 33.65
CA ALA A 312 -41.23 18.76 34.51
C ALA A 312 -42.73 18.87 34.19
N ASN A 313 -43.31 17.75 33.74
CA ASN A 313 -44.73 17.34 33.82
C ASN A 313 -45.16 16.59 32.56
N ALA A 314 -44.66 15.37 32.40
CA ALA A 314 -45.35 14.32 31.66
C ALA A 314 -44.85 12.97 32.18
N SER A 315 -45.79 12.09 32.52
CA SER A 315 -45.53 10.69 32.89
C SER A 315 -44.59 10.04 31.89
N VAL A 316 -43.37 9.74 32.33
CA VAL A 316 -42.40 9.00 31.52
C VAL A 316 -42.93 7.59 31.35
N ASN A 317 -43.53 7.32 30.19
CA ASN A 317 -43.87 5.96 29.79
C ASN A 317 -42.57 5.13 29.78
N ALA A 318 -42.60 3.98 30.46
CA ALA A 318 -41.53 2.98 30.48
C ALA A 318 -41.13 2.43 29.09
N ALA A 319 -41.79 2.89 28.02
CA ALA A 319 -41.42 2.64 26.62
C ALA A 319 -40.23 3.48 26.13
N ALA A 320 -39.83 4.55 26.84
CA ALA A 320 -38.64 5.35 26.47
C ALA A 320 -37.30 4.73 26.92
N LEU A 321 -37.33 3.65 27.72
CA LEU A 321 -36.14 2.95 28.22
C LEU A 321 -35.69 1.76 27.36
N ASN A 322 -36.37 1.47 26.24
CA ASN A 322 -36.13 0.25 25.47
C ASN A 322 -35.99 0.44 23.95
N SER A 323 -35.70 1.65 23.47
CA SER A 323 -35.29 1.82 22.06
C SER A 323 -33.77 1.66 21.93
N THR A 324 -33.26 0.44 22.08
CA THR A 324 -31.92 0.09 21.60
C THR A 324 -31.94 0.14 20.09
N ARG A 325 -31.49 1.26 19.51
CA ARG A 325 -31.20 1.35 18.08
C ARG A 325 -29.94 0.52 17.82
N PRO A 326 -29.86 -0.31 16.77
CA PRO A 326 -28.57 -0.81 16.30
C PRO A 326 -27.64 0.40 16.13
N ALA A 327 -26.38 0.33 16.58
CA ALA A 327 -25.44 1.41 16.30
C ALA A 327 -25.45 1.63 14.78
N ASN A 328 -25.90 2.80 14.32
CA ASN A 328 -25.81 3.12 12.90
C ASN A 328 -24.31 3.17 12.53
N LEU A 329 -23.94 2.86 11.28
CA LEU A 329 -22.53 2.77 10.86
C LEU A 329 -21.73 4.04 11.23
N THR A 330 -22.36 5.21 11.16
CA THR A 330 -21.83 6.50 11.64
C THR A 330 -21.42 6.48 13.12
N ASP A 331 -22.30 6.00 14.01
CA ASP A 331 -22.04 5.93 15.46
C ASP A 331 -20.88 4.97 15.77
N MET A 332 -20.82 3.86 15.02
CA MET A 332 -19.74 2.88 15.11
C MET A 332 -18.40 3.49 14.72
N VAL A 333 -18.33 4.18 13.58
CA VAL A 333 -17.10 4.85 13.11
C VAL A 333 -16.69 5.96 14.08
N GLU A 334 -17.63 6.74 14.59
CA GLU A 334 -17.34 7.80 15.56
C GLU A 334 -16.77 7.23 16.87
N CYS A 335 -17.32 6.11 17.35
CA CYS A 335 -16.74 5.39 18.47
C CYS A 335 -15.31 4.92 18.18
N LEU A 336 -15.04 4.36 16.99
CA LEU A 336 -13.69 3.95 16.59
C LEU A 336 -12.72 5.14 16.48
N ARG A 337 -13.19 6.33 16.04
CA ARG A 337 -12.39 7.56 16.06
C ARG A 337 -11.97 7.97 17.48
N SER A 338 -12.80 7.68 18.49
CA SER A 338 -12.49 7.99 19.89
C SER A 338 -11.48 7.04 20.55
N ARG A 339 -11.19 5.87 19.95
CA ARG A 339 -10.25 4.89 20.50
C ARG A 339 -8.80 5.31 20.32
N SER A 340 -7.92 4.84 21.17
CA SER A 340 -6.48 5.04 20.96
C SER A 340 -6.00 4.22 19.76
N VAL A 341 -4.94 4.71 19.12
CA VAL A 341 -4.25 4.00 18.02
C VAL A 341 -3.83 2.59 18.46
N ALA A 342 -3.32 2.46 19.68
CA ALA A 342 -2.90 1.19 20.25
C ALA A 342 -4.07 0.20 20.31
N GLU A 343 -5.21 0.61 20.86
CA GLU A 343 -6.41 -0.23 20.96
C GLU A 343 -6.86 -0.72 19.58
N VAL A 344 -6.96 0.18 18.60
CA VAL A 344 -7.37 -0.15 17.23
C VAL A 344 -6.42 -1.18 16.60
N LEU A 345 -5.11 -0.97 16.68
CA LEU A 345 -4.13 -1.87 16.06
C LEU A 345 -4.03 -3.22 16.77
N TYR A 346 -4.05 -3.26 18.10
CA TYR A 346 -4.06 -4.52 18.84
C TYR A 346 -5.34 -5.33 18.62
N ALA A 347 -6.49 -4.66 18.51
CA ALA A 347 -7.75 -5.32 18.18
C ALA A 347 -7.75 -5.83 16.75
N SER A 348 -7.26 -5.03 15.79
CA SER A 348 -7.11 -5.44 14.40
C SER A 348 -6.21 -6.68 14.26
N ALA A 349 -5.09 -6.75 15.00
CA ALA A 349 -4.19 -7.90 14.95
C ALA A 349 -4.85 -9.21 15.42
N ARG A 350 -5.82 -9.14 16.34
CA ARG A 350 -6.59 -10.31 16.80
C ARG A 350 -7.58 -10.85 15.76
N LEU A 351 -7.80 -10.12 14.66
CA LEU A 351 -8.64 -10.57 13.56
C LEU A 351 -7.87 -11.46 12.56
N GLN A 352 -6.55 -11.56 12.67
CA GLN A 352 -5.75 -12.49 11.88
C GLN A 352 -6.11 -13.94 12.22
N GLY A 353 -6.13 -14.81 11.21
CA GLY A 353 -6.48 -16.21 11.36
C GLY A 353 -5.31 -17.11 11.77
N TRP A 354 -5.40 -18.39 11.40
CA TRP A 354 -4.40 -19.39 11.77
C TRP A 354 -3.01 -19.00 11.26
N ALA A 355 -2.02 -19.08 12.15
CA ALA A 355 -0.64 -18.67 11.89
C ALA A 355 -0.46 -17.24 11.34
N GLY A 356 -1.41 -16.34 11.60
CA GLY A 356 -1.35 -14.94 11.17
C GLY A 356 -1.80 -14.69 9.73
N LEU A 357 -2.53 -15.63 9.11
CA LEU A 357 -3.09 -15.47 7.75
C LEU A 357 -4.62 -15.33 7.79
N PRO A 358 -5.23 -14.45 6.96
CA PRO A 358 -4.57 -13.50 6.07
C PRO A 358 -3.76 -12.44 6.85
N PRO A 359 -2.65 -11.92 6.27
CA PRO A 359 -1.73 -11.04 6.99
C PRO A 359 -2.37 -9.68 7.30
N ALA A 360 -3.26 -9.20 6.43
CA ALA A 360 -3.99 -7.96 6.59
C ALA A 360 -5.49 -8.22 6.68
N PRO A 361 -6.11 -8.07 7.86
CA PRO A 361 -7.57 -8.08 7.99
C PRO A 361 -8.25 -6.89 7.30
N PHE A 362 -7.49 -5.80 7.07
CA PHE A 362 -7.90 -4.61 6.35
C PHE A 362 -6.89 -4.35 5.24
N GLY A 363 -7.35 -4.41 3.99
CA GLY A 363 -6.57 -4.12 2.80
C GLY A 363 -7.44 -3.43 1.74
N PRO A 364 -6.94 -3.28 0.51
CA PRO A 364 -7.72 -2.66 -0.56
C PRO A 364 -9.07 -3.36 -0.80
N VAL A 365 -10.08 -2.58 -1.17
CA VAL A 365 -11.45 -3.04 -1.46
C VAL A 365 -11.99 -2.38 -2.72
N VAL A 366 -12.97 -3.00 -3.38
CA VAL A 366 -13.77 -2.29 -4.39
C VAL A 366 -14.79 -1.41 -3.68
N GLU A 367 -14.82 -0.13 -4.02
CA GLU A 367 -15.69 0.87 -3.39
C GLU A 367 -17.01 0.98 -4.16
N LEU A 368 -18.09 0.39 -3.60
CA LEU A 368 -19.42 0.37 -4.21
C LEU A 368 -20.18 1.71 -4.08
N HIS A 369 -19.87 2.50 -3.04
CA HIS A 369 -20.54 3.77 -2.77
C HIS A 369 -19.53 4.83 -2.33
N GLY A 370 -19.60 6.03 -2.92
CA GLY A 370 -18.70 7.14 -2.61
C GLY A 370 -18.68 8.20 -3.71
N VAL A 371 -18.34 9.44 -3.36
CA VAL A 371 -18.29 10.56 -4.33
C VAL A 371 -17.12 10.41 -5.31
N GLN A 372 -16.02 9.76 -4.88
CA GLN A 372 -14.84 9.48 -5.72
C GLN A 372 -14.13 8.20 -5.25
N PRO A 373 -14.47 7.02 -5.78
CA PRO A 373 -13.78 5.78 -5.43
C PRO A 373 -12.32 5.81 -5.90
N PHE A 374 -11.42 5.26 -5.11
CA PHE A 374 -10.08 4.91 -5.58
C PHE A 374 -10.17 3.75 -6.57
N LEU A 375 -10.90 2.69 -6.20
CA LEU A 375 -11.10 1.47 -6.99
C LEU A 375 -12.60 1.20 -7.18
N ALA A 376 -13.12 1.49 -8.38
CA ALA A 376 -14.56 1.40 -8.67
C ALA A 376 -15.03 -0.01 -9.11
N ASP A 377 -14.10 -0.88 -9.53
CA ASP A 377 -14.38 -2.25 -9.96
C ASP A 377 -13.14 -3.12 -9.70
N ALA A 378 -13.27 -4.43 -9.85
CA ALA A 378 -12.15 -5.35 -9.74
C ALA A 378 -11.00 -4.95 -10.70
N PRO A 379 -9.73 -5.01 -10.27
CA PRO A 379 -8.59 -4.53 -11.05
C PRO A 379 -8.56 -5.09 -12.47
N LEU A 380 -8.82 -6.39 -12.65
CA LEU A 380 -8.81 -7.05 -13.95
C LEU A 380 -9.80 -6.42 -14.96
N ARG A 381 -10.93 -5.85 -14.49
CA ARG A 381 -11.91 -5.16 -15.36
C ARG A 381 -11.50 -3.73 -15.72
N LEU A 382 -10.64 -3.15 -14.91
CA LEU A 382 -10.10 -1.81 -15.10
C LEU A 382 -8.74 -1.83 -15.81
N TRP A 383 -8.15 -3.01 -16.03
CA TRP A 383 -6.75 -3.17 -16.43
C TRP A 383 -6.38 -2.46 -17.74
N ARG A 384 -7.33 -2.35 -18.69
CA ARG A 384 -7.21 -1.51 -19.91
C ARG A 384 -6.86 -0.03 -19.66
N HIS A 385 -6.97 0.43 -18.43
CA HIS A 385 -6.62 1.79 -18.02
C HIS A 385 -5.17 1.93 -17.55
N ALA A 386 -4.44 0.83 -17.39
CA ALA A 386 -3.03 0.79 -16.99
C ALA A 386 -2.07 1.21 -18.12
N GLY A 387 -2.26 2.42 -18.66
CA GLY A 387 -1.60 2.92 -19.87
C GLY A 387 -0.13 3.35 -19.70
N VAL A 388 0.66 2.61 -18.92
CA VAL A 388 2.10 2.85 -18.70
C VAL A 388 2.89 1.53 -18.79
N PRO A 389 4.17 1.53 -19.22
CA PRO A 389 5.00 0.33 -19.20
C PRO A 389 5.19 -0.25 -17.80
N LEU A 390 5.38 -1.57 -17.74
CA LEU A 390 5.59 -2.35 -16.51
C LEU A 390 6.91 -3.11 -16.56
N LEU A 391 7.74 -2.94 -15.53
CA LEU A 391 8.84 -3.84 -15.20
C LEU A 391 8.42 -4.68 -13.99
N LEU A 392 8.33 -6.00 -14.18
CA LEU A 392 7.93 -6.95 -13.14
C LEU A 392 9.11 -7.84 -12.74
N GLY A 393 9.50 -7.75 -11.46
CA GLY A 393 10.52 -8.57 -10.83
C GLY A 393 9.92 -9.68 -9.99
N LEU A 394 10.42 -10.91 -10.17
CA LEU A 394 10.09 -12.05 -9.32
C LEU A 394 11.35 -12.72 -8.80
N SER A 395 11.26 -13.35 -7.64
CA SER A 395 12.37 -14.04 -6.99
C SER A 395 12.30 -15.55 -7.16
N GLY A 396 13.43 -16.22 -6.99
CA GLY A 396 13.52 -17.68 -6.99
C GLY A 396 12.70 -18.35 -5.88
N SER A 397 12.48 -17.64 -4.76
CA SER A 397 11.82 -18.18 -3.57
C SER A 397 10.78 -17.22 -2.97
N GLU A 398 9.76 -16.85 -3.74
CA GLU A 398 8.66 -15.95 -3.30
C GLU A 398 7.89 -16.45 -2.07
N GLY A 399 7.86 -17.77 -1.86
CA GLY A 399 7.21 -18.40 -0.71
C GLY A 399 7.80 -17.94 0.62
N LEU A 400 9.11 -17.64 0.66
CA LEU A 400 9.78 -17.14 1.87
C LEU A 400 9.27 -15.75 2.26
N GLN A 401 8.92 -14.90 1.30
CA GLN A 401 8.31 -13.60 1.60
C GLN A 401 6.90 -13.78 2.14
N THR A 402 6.09 -14.62 1.48
CA THR A 402 4.70 -14.89 1.88
C THR A 402 4.62 -15.53 3.27
N LEU A 403 5.56 -16.42 3.59
CA LEU A 403 5.66 -17.13 4.87
C LEU A 403 6.70 -16.52 5.82
N ALA A 404 7.14 -15.28 5.60
CA ALA A 404 8.17 -14.65 6.44
C ALA A 404 7.77 -14.59 7.93
N GLY A 405 6.48 -14.39 8.21
CA GLY A 405 5.94 -14.44 9.57
C GLY A 405 6.05 -15.83 10.21
N TRP A 406 5.97 -16.90 9.40
CA TRP A 406 6.13 -18.27 9.85
C TRP A 406 7.58 -18.60 10.11
N GLU A 407 8.47 -18.25 9.17
CA GLU A 407 9.91 -18.44 9.31
C GLU A 407 10.45 -17.76 10.59
N LYS A 408 10.13 -16.47 10.80
CA LYS A 408 10.56 -15.70 11.98
C LYS A 408 10.07 -16.30 13.31
N LYS A 409 8.90 -16.94 13.29
CA LYS A 409 8.31 -17.62 14.46
C LYS A 409 8.76 -19.08 14.59
N GLY A 410 9.64 -19.55 13.71
CA GLY A 410 10.11 -20.94 13.66
C GLY A 410 9.04 -21.94 13.22
N LEU A 411 7.91 -21.49 12.66
CA LEU A 411 6.78 -22.34 12.30
C LEU A 411 7.13 -23.29 11.14
N LEU A 412 7.91 -22.83 10.17
CA LEU A 412 8.42 -23.67 9.07
C LEU A 412 9.39 -24.77 9.54
N HIS A 413 9.86 -24.68 10.77
CA HIS A 413 10.73 -25.68 11.40
C HIS A 413 10.03 -26.40 12.57
N ASN A 414 8.72 -26.17 12.74
CA ASN A 414 7.93 -26.76 13.82
C ASN A 414 7.08 -27.91 13.29
N SER A 415 7.60 -29.14 13.41
CA SER A 415 6.93 -30.35 12.95
C SER A 415 5.53 -30.52 13.56
N SER A 416 5.27 -30.07 14.79
CA SER A 416 3.93 -30.18 15.39
C SER A 416 2.90 -29.32 14.65
N LEU A 417 3.28 -28.12 14.21
CA LEU A 417 2.36 -27.20 13.53
C LEU A 417 2.21 -27.55 12.05
N LEU A 418 3.26 -28.06 11.41
CA LEU A 418 3.15 -28.63 10.06
C LEU A 418 2.30 -29.92 10.06
N ASN A 419 2.44 -30.78 11.06
CA ASN A 419 1.55 -31.93 11.24
C ASN A 419 0.09 -31.51 11.49
N GLN A 420 -0.13 -30.41 12.21
CA GLN A 420 -1.47 -29.84 12.35
C GLN A 420 -2.01 -29.33 11.01
N LEU A 421 -1.17 -28.67 10.20
CA LEU A 421 -1.54 -28.22 8.85
C LEU A 421 -1.97 -29.41 7.98
N ASP A 422 -1.27 -30.54 8.09
CA ASP A 422 -1.66 -31.78 7.40
C ASP A 422 -2.99 -32.35 7.93
N ALA A 423 -3.15 -32.44 9.24
CA ALA A 423 -4.35 -32.99 9.87
C ALA A 423 -5.62 -32.17 9.58
N ASP A 424 -5.47 -30.84 9.53
CA ASP A 424 -6.56 -29.88 9.31
C ASP A 424 -6.59 -29.34 7.86
N TRP A 425 -5.92 -30.01 6.90
CA TRP A 425 -5.69 -29.47 5.56
C TRP A 425 -6.99 -29.00 4.86
N ALA A 426 -8.03 -29.83 4.88
CA ALA A 426 -9.32 -29.50 4.26
C ALA A 426 -9.98 -28.22 4.84
N ARG A 427 -9.71 -27.93 6.12
CA ARG A 427 -10.22 -26.75 6.82
C ARG A 427 -9.32 -25.53 6.65
N LEU A 428 -7.99 -25.74 6.63
CA LEU A 428 -7.01 -24.65 6.62
C LEU A 428 -6.67 -24.17 5.21
N ALA A 429 -6.55 -25.05 4.22
CA ALA A 429 -6.13 -24.70 2.87
C ALA A 429 -6.99 -23.57 2.24
N PRO A 430 -8.34 -23.59 2.31
CA PRO A 430 -9.15 -22.51 1.73
C PRO A 430 -8.90 -21.14 2.35
N VAL A 431 -8.54 -21.09 3.63
CA VAL A 431 -8.24 -19.83 4.34
C VAL A 431 -6.83 -19.36 4.02
N LEU A 432 -5.84 -20.27 4.10
CA LEU A 432 -4.43 -19.96 3.91
C LEU A 432 -4.07 -19.60 2.47
N LEU A 433 -4.79 -20.18 1.52
CA LEU A 433 -4.62 -19.96 0.09
C LEU A 433 -5.71 -19.04 -0.47
N ALA A 434 -6.49 -18.38 0.39
CA ALA A 434 -7.43 -17.34 0.03
C ALA A 434 -8.42 -17.75 -1.10
N PHE A 435 -9.13 -18.86 -0.90
CA PHE A 435 -10.25 -19.28 -1.76
C PHE A 435 -11.50 -19.66 -0.94
N ASN A 436 -11.62 -19.13 0.28
CA ASN A 436 -12.69 -19.46 1.22
C ASN A 436 -14.12 -19.10 0.75
N SER A 437 -14.28 -18.27 -0.28
CA SER A 437 -15.59 -17.96 -0.86
C SER A 437 -16.03 -18.96 -1.94
N THR A 438 -15.17 -19.88 -2.35
CA THR A 438 -15.49 -20.98 -3.26
C THR A 438 -16.55 -21.91 -2.64
N PRO A 439 -17.49 -22.52 -3.38
CA PRO A 439 -18.45 -23.47 -2.80
C PRO A 439 -17.77 -24.66 -2.10
N GLU A 440 -18.36 -25.20 -1.02
CA GLU A 440 -17.70 -26.21 -0.17
C GLU A 440 -17.21 -27.47 -0.92
N LEU A 441 -18.01 -28.01 -1.84
CA LEU A 441 -17.60 -29.17 -2.66
C LEU A 441 -16.35 -28.85 -3.49
N ASP A 442 -16.32 -27.65 -4.08
CA ASP A 442 -15.21 -27.19 -4.90
C ASP A 442 -13.97 -26.85 -4.05
N LYS A 443 -14.15 -26.35 -2.81
CA LYS A 443 -13.05 -26.15 -1.86
C LYS A 443 -12.33 -27.45 -1.55
N SER A 444 -13.08 -28.52 -1.30
CA SER A 444 -12.51 -29.84 -0.99
C SER A 444 -11.69 -30.35 -2.17
N ALA A 445 -12.28 -30.34 -3.38
CA ALA A 445 -11.60 -30.81 -4.59
C ALA A 445 -10.33 -30.00 -4.88
N ALA A 446 -10.41 -28.67 -4.85
CA ALA A 446 -9.24 -27.81 -5.06
C ALA A 446 -8.15 -28.04 -4.00
N SER A 447 -8.53 -28.24 -2.73
CA SER A 447 -7.56 -28.49 -1.64
C SER A 447 -6.81 -29.82 -1.86
N GLU A 448 -7.50 -30.86 -2.32
CA GLU A 448 -6.90 -32.16 -2.63
C GLU A 448 -5.96 -32.08 -3.84
N ASP A 449 -6.37 -31.39 -4.91
CA ASP A 449 -5.56 -31.21 -6.11
C ASP A 449 -4.28 -30.42 -5.82
N LEU A 450 -4.39 -29.35 -5.02
CA LEU A 450 -3.24 -28.55 -4.58
C LEU A 450 -2.29 -29.39 -3.72
N ARG A 451 -2.82 -30.18 -2.77
CA ARG A 451 -1.98 -31.08 -1.97
C ARG A 451 -1.25 -32.07 -2.85
N ARG A 452 -1.95 -32.72 -3.78
CA ARG A 452 -1.38 -33.71 -4.69
C ARG A 452 -0.30 -33.10 -5.60
N ARG A 453 -0.51 -31.89 -6.11
CA ARG A 453 0.42 -31.21 -7.02
C ARG A 453 1.73 -30.80 -6.35
N TYR A 454 1.66 -30.35 -5.10
CA TYR A 454 2.80 -29.72 -4.41
C TYR A 454 3.47 -30.60 -3.38
N LEU A 455 2.75 -31.52 -2.74
CA LEU A 455 3.27 -32.43 -1.70
C LEU A 455 3.22 -33.91 -2.13
N GLY A 456 2.48 -34.25 -3.19
CA GLY A 456 2.31 -35.64 -3.63
C GLY A 456 1.74 -36.53 -2.52
N ASN A 457 2.49 -37.57 -2.16
CA ASN A 457 2.16 -38.48 -1.06
C ASN A 457 2.84 -38.10 0.28
N GLY A 458 3.63 -37.03 0.30
CA GLY A 458 4.34 -36.55 1.48
C GLY A 458 3.48 -35.68 2.40
N THR A 459 4.07 -35.32 3.53
CA THR A 459 3.50 -34.38 4.50
C THR A 459 4.12 -32.98 4.37
N ALA A 460 3.45 -31.96 4.88
CA ALA A 460 3.99 -30.61 4.94
C ALA A 460 5.25 -30.54 5.82
N ALA A 461 5.35 -31.44 6.82
CA ALA A 461 6.52 -31.58 7.67
C ALA A 461 7.74 -32.19 6.96
N GLU A 462 7.52 -33.10 6.00
CA GLU A 462 8.58 -33.75 5.21
C GLU A 462 9.00 -32.92 3.99
N ASP A 463 8.06 -32.18 3.37
CA ASP A 463 8.30 -31.36 2.18
C ASP A 463 7.93 -29.88 2.39
N ALA A 464 8.67 -29.22 3.29
CA ALA A 464 8.55 -27.78 3.52
C ALA A 464 8.80 -26.96 2.23
N GLU A 465 9.55 -27.51 1.29
CA GLU A 465 9.83 -26.89 0.01
C GLU A 465 8.61 -26.91 -0.93
N GLY A 466 7.86 -28.01 -0.96
CA GLY A 466 6.54 -28.07 -1.59
C GLY A 466 5.56 -27.04 -1.04
N VAL A 467 5.58 -26.81 0.28
CA VAL A 467 4.77 -25.75 0.94
C VAL A 467 5.20 -24.37 0.46
N LEU A 468 6.51 -24.08 0.43
CA LEU A 468 7.02 -22.79 -0.04
C LEU A 468 6.63 -22.53 -1.51
N ARG A 469 6.75 -23.54 -2.39
CA ARG A 469 6.31 -23.42 -3.79
C ARG A 469 4.81 -23.16 -3.91
N LEU A 470 3.99 -23.87 -3.15
CA LEU A 470 2.53 -23.68 -3.17
C LEU A 470 2.14 -22.25 -2.81
N PHE A 471 2.74 -21.71 -1.74
CA PHE A 471 2.47 -20.33 -1.33
C PHE A 471 3.06 -19.31 -2.30
N ALA A 472 4.26 -19.55 -2.84
CA ALA A 472 4.85 -18.73 -3.90
C ALA A 472 3.91 -18.60 -5.11
N ASP A 473 3.43 -19.74 -5.61
CA ASP A 473 2.59 -19.81 -6.80
C ASP A 473 1.24 -19.14 -6.56
N ARG A 474 0.55 -19.49 -5.46
CA ARG A 474 -0.77 -18.93 -5.15
C ARG A 474 -0.73 -17.42 -4.92
N HIS A 475 0.21 -16.96 -4.10
CA HIS A 475 0.16 -15.60 -3.55
C HIS A 475 0.92 -14.59 -4.40
N VAL A 476 1.91 -15.01 -5.20
CA VAL A 476 2.78 -14.09 -5.92
C VAL A 476 2.94 -14.45 -7.40
N VAL A 477 3.45 -15.64 -7.72
CA VAL A 477 3.90 -15.94 -9.10
C VAL A 477 2.74 -15.97 -10.08
N VAL A 478 1.72 -16.81 -9.86
CA VAL A 478 0.56 -16.92 -10.76
C VAL A 478 -0.18 -15.58 -10.92
N PRO A 479 -0.55 -14.86 -9.85
CA PRO A 479 -1.22 -13.57 -10.01
C PRO A 479 -0.32 -12.49 -10.65
N ALA A 480 1.00 -12.54 -10.48
CA ALA A 480 1.92 -11.63 -11.16
C ALA A 480 2.03 -11.93 -12.66
N LEU A 481 2.09 -13.21 -13.05
CA LEU A 481 2.06 -13.63 -14.45
C LEU A 481 0.73 -13.26 -15.12
N ARG A 482 -0.40 -13.52 -14.47
CA ARG A 482 -1.73 -13.09 -14.95
C ARG A 482 -1.80 -11.57 -15.13
N ALA A 483 -1.23 -10.80 -14.20
CA ALA A 483 -1.17 -9.34 -14.30
C ALA A 483 -0.28 -8.87 -15.46
N ALA A 484 0.89 -9.47 -15.64
CA ALA A 484 1.78 -9.18 -16.77
C ALA A 484 1.10 -9.45 -18.12
N ILE A 485 0.42 -10.59 -18.25
CA ILE A 485 -0.33 -10.96 -19.46
C ILE A 485 -1.48 -9.97 -19.69
N ALA A 486 -2.28 -9.68 -18.66
CA ALA A 486 -3.37 -8.70 -18.75
C ALA A 486 -2.86 -7.29 -19.10
N HIS A 487 -1.69 -6.90 -18.60
CA HIS A 487 -1.06 -5.60 -18.89
C HIS A 487 -0.63 -5.51 -20.35
N ALA A 488 0.00 -6.56 -20.88
CA ALA A 488 0.39 -6.61 -22.28
C ALA A 488 -0.83 -6.71 -23.23
N GLN A 489 -1.86 -7.49 -22.85
CA GLN A 489 -3.04 -7.76 -23.70
C GLN A 489 -4.10 -6.67 -23.67
N GLN A 490 -4.44 -6.16 -22.48
CA GLN A 490 -5.60 -5.27 -22.30
C GLN A 490 -5.20 -3.80 -22.24
N ALA A 491 -4.02 -3.48 -21.69
CA ALA A 491 -3.52 -2.11 -21.66
C ALA A 491 -2.65 -1.77 -22.88
N GLU A 492 -2.25 -2.78 -23.66
CA GLU A 492 -1.39 -2.64 -24.85
C GLU A 492 -0.09 -1.89 -24.53
N GLN A 493 0.48 -2.16 -23.36
CA GLN A 493 1.72 -1.54 -22.90
C GLN A 493 2.87 -2.54 -22.84
N ALA A 494 4.10 -2.03 -22.97
CA ALA A 494 5.30 -2.84 -22.84
C ALA A 494 5.40 -3.43 -21.42
N VAL A 495 5.63 -4.74 -21.34
CA VAL A 495 5.87 -5.47 -20.09
C VAL A 495 7.22 -6.16 -20.18
N TYR A 496 8.06 -5.97 -19.18
CA TYR A 496 9.38 -6.59 -19.08
C TYR A 496 9.45 -7.43 -17.82
N LEU A 497 10.00 -8.64 -17.93
CA LEU A 497 10.11 -9.57 -16.81
C LEU A 497 11.59 -9.81 -16.47
N TYR A 498 11.89 -9.85 -15.18
CA TYR A 498 13.14 -10.44 -14.71
C TYR A 498 12.90 -11.38 -13.53
N ARG A 499 13.76 -12.39 -13.42
CA ARG A 499 13.78 -13.34 -12.30
C ARG A 499 15.11 -13.24 -11.57
N PHE A 500 15.02 -12.97 -10.29
CA PHE A 500 16.17 -12.81 -9.40
C PHE A 500 16.44 -14.11 -8.65
N GLY A 501 17.57 -14.75 -8.95
CA GLY A 501 17.98 -16.03 -8.38
C GLY A 501 19.27 -15.98 -7.57
N TRP A 502 19.89 -14.80 -7.41
CA TRP A 502 21.18 -14.68 -6.73
C TRP A 502 21.04 -14.55 -5.21
N SER A 503 21.82 -15.35 -4.47
CA SER A 503 21.95 -15.27 -3.02
C SER A 503 23.41 -15.03 -2.63
N ALA A 504 23.63 -14.14 -1.65
CA ALA A 504 24.96 -13.87 -1.10
C ALA A 504 25.49 -15.02 -0.22
N THR A 505 24.59 -15.88 0.29
CA THR A 505 24.91 -17.06 1.10
C THR A 505 24.72 -18.32 0.26
N GLN A 506 25.81 -19.01 -0.10
CA GLN A 506 25.78 -20.23 -0.93
C GLN A 506 25.23 -21.49 -0.23
N GLU A 507 24.73 -21.39 1.02
CA GLU A 507 24.44 -22.57 1.87
C GLU A 507 22.96 -22.88 2.10
N VAL A 508 22.05 -22.55 1.18
CA VAL A 508 20.64 -22.86 1.40
C VAL A 508 20.09 -23.65 0.21
N SER A 509 19.26 -24.66 0.50
CA SER A 509 18.82 -25.72 -0.44
C SER A 509 18.28 -25.17 -1.76
N ALA A 510 18.03 -26.03 -2.76
CA ALA A 510 17.57 -25.64 -4.10
C ALA A 510 16.31 -24.75 -4.15
N LEU A 511 15.65 -24.53 -3.01
CA LEU A 511 14.49 -23.67 -2.83
C LEU A 511 14.75 -22.47 -1.90
N ALA A 512 16.00 -22.19 -1.59
CA ALA A 512 16.43 -21.06 -0.78
C ALA A 512 17.37 -20.13 -1.56
N GLY A 513 16.94 -19.86 -2.79
CA GLY A 513 17.25 -18.62 -3.46
C GLY A 513 16.76 -17.41 -2.65
N PRO A 514 17.00 -16.20 -3.16
CA PRO A 514 16.58 -14.98 -2.49
C PRO A 514 15.07 -14.99 -2.19
N ALA A 515 14.69 -14.47 -1.03
CA ALA A 515 13.28 -14.23 -0.72
C ALA A 515 12.74 -13.10 -1.62
N GLY A 516 11.42 -13.09 -1.84
CA GLY A 516 10.72 -12.00 -2.55
C GLY A 516 11.14 -10.61 -2.08
N GLY A 517 11.46 -9.71 -3.02
CA GLY A 517 11.92 -8.34 -2.76
C GLY A 517 13.38 -8.19 -2.36
N SER A 518 14.19 -9.26 -2.31
CA SER A 518 15.62 -9.16 -1.97
C SER A 518 16.42 -8.33 -2.97
N ASP A 519 16.06 -8.39 -4.25
CA ASP A 519 16.55 -7.57 -5.34
C ASP A 519 16.30 -6.08 -5.12
N ALA A 520 15.08 -5.69 -4.77
CA ALA A 520 14.76 -4.31 -4.44
C ALA A 520 15.48 -3.83 -3.18
N ASN A 521 15.65 -4.70 -2.18
CA ASN A 521 16.42 -4.38 -0.97
C ASN A 521 17.89 -4.05 -1.29
N LEU A 522 18.51 -4.71 -2.28
CA LEU A 522 19.87 -4.39 -2.73
C LEU A 522 20.00 -2.97 -3.29
N LEU A 523 18.92 -2.40 -3.83
CA LEU A 523 18.93 -1.03 -4.39
C LEU A 523 18.48 0.01 -3.38
N LEU A 524 17.46 -0.32 -2.59
CA LEU A 524 16.71 0.61 -1.78
C LEU A 524 17.08 0.57 -0.31
N MET A 525 17.87 -0.38 0.20
CA MET A 525 18.31 -0.37 1.60
C MET A 525 19.74 0.14 1.76
N GLN A 526 20.01 0.74 2.93
CA GLN A 526 21.34 1.23 3.27
C GLN A 526 22.32 0.04 3.30
N PRO A 527 23.48 0.12 2.63
CA PRO A 527 24.47 -0.95 2.67
C PRO A 527 24.90 -1.19 4.12
N SER A 528 24.83 -2.42 4.62
CA SER A 528 25.31 -2.70 5.97
C SER A 528 26.83 -2.62 6.04
N ALA A 529 27.40 -2.33 7.22
CA ALA A 529 28.86 -2.25 7.39
C ALA A 529 29.59 -3.57 7.05
N THR A 530 28.90 -4.70 7.18
CA THR A 530 29.37 -6.04 6.78
C THR A 530 29.16 -6.35 5.29
N GLU A 531 28.24 -5.65 4.63
CA GLU A 531 27.99 -5.68 3.18
C GLU A 531 29.04 -4.88 2.41
N ALA A 532 29.47 -3.73 2.96
CA ALA A 532 30.57 -2.94 2.43
C ALA A 532 31.91 -3.70 2.39
N GLN A 533 32.05 -4.75 3.21
CA GLN A 533 33.24 -5.60 3.29
C GLN A 533 33.17 -6.89 2.45
N ARG A 534 32.04 -7.23 1.79
CA ARG A 534 31.87 -8.51 1.08
C ARG A 534 31.75 -8.37 -0.45
N LEU A 535 32.72 -9.04 -1.08
CA LEU A 535 32.77 -9.69 -2.40
C LEU A 535 32.48 -8.86 -3.67
N PRO A 536 33.43 -8.82 -4.64
CA PRO A 536 33.20 -8.28 -6.00
C PRO A 536 31.92 -8.77 -6.67
N ALA A 537 31.50 -10.01 -6.38
CA ALA A 537 30.25 -10.61 -6.84
C ALA A 537 29.00 -9.82 -6.42
N GLN A 538 28.91 -9.37 -5.17
CA GLN A 538 27.76 -8.60 -4.70
C GLN A 538 27.71 -7.22 -5.37
N LYS A 539 28.85 -6.54 -5.50
CA LYS A 539 28.95 -5.26 -6.22
C LYS A 539 28.51 -5.41 -7.68
N ALA A 540 28.91 -6.50 -8.33
CA ALA A 540 28.51 -6.80 -9.69
C ALA A 540 27.00 -7.04 -9.82
N MET A 541 26.37 -7.85 -8.93
CA MET A 541 24.92 -8.07 -8.98
C MET A 541 24.11 -6.81 -8.67
N VAL A 542 24.59 -5.99 -7.73
CA VAL A 542 24.02 -4.66 -7.47
C VAL A 542 24.11 -3.79 -8.73
N GLY A 543 25.24 -3.80 -9.44
CA GLY A 543 25.39 -3.13 -10.72
C GLY A 543 24.37 -3.62 -11.75
N ASP A 544 24.23 -4.94 -11.91
CA ASP A 544 23.33 -5.53 -12.89
C ASP A 544 21.87 -5.10 -12.65
N ILE A 545 21.36 -5.24 -11.42
CA ILE A 545 19.97 -4.85 -11.11
C ILE A 545 19.77 -3.33 -11.12
N LEU A 546 20.79 -2.56 -10.75
CA LEU A 546 20.76 -1.09 -10.82
C LEU A 546 20.67 -0.62 -12.27
N ASP A 547 21.39 -1.22 -13.20
CA ASP A 547 21.36 -0.86 -14.61
C ASP A 547 19.98 -1.17 -15.21
N VAL A 548 19.38 -2.31 -14.88
CA VAL A 548 18.02 -2.68 -15.30
C VAL A 548 16.98 -1.67 -14.79
N TRP A 549 17.02 -1.30 -13.51
CA TRP A 549 16.10 -0.32 -12.95
C TRP A 549 16.34 1.08 -13.49
N ALA A 550 17.60 1.54 -13.54
CA ALA A 550 17.95 2.89 -13.94
C ALA A 550 17.58 3.17 -15.41
N SER A 551 17.90 2.24 -16.32
CA SER A 551 17.52 2.36 -17.73
C SER A 551 16.00 2.35 -17.93
N PHE A 552 15.27 1.51 -17.19
CA PHE A 552 13.81 1.54 -17.23
C PHE A 552 13.23 2.84 -16.67
N ILE A 553 13.79 3.38 -15.60
CA ILE A 553 13.38 4.65 -15.00
C ILE A 553 13.66 5.82 -15.97
N GLN A 554 14.80 5.80 -16.65
CA GLN A 554 15.21 6.84 -17.60
C GLN A 554 14.35 6.80 -18.86
N ASP A 555 14.30 5.64 -19.53
CA ASP A 555 13.84 5.53 -20.91
C ASP A 555 12.58 4.67 -21.06
N GLY A 556 12.28 3.78 -20.11
CA GLY A 556 11.16 2.84 -20.19
C GLY A 556 11.47 1.53 -20.88
N VAL A 557 12.72 1.34 -21.28
CA VAL A 557 13.23 0.08 -21.81
C VAL A 557 14.37 -0.36 -20.90
N PRO A 558 14.23 -1.47 -20.17
CA PRO A 558 15.30 -1.94 -19.31
C PRO A 558 16.43 -2.47 -20.18
N SER A 559 17.66 -2.22 -19.74
CA SER A 559 18.87 -2.69 -20.40
C SER A 559 19.92 -3.14 -19.38
N LEU A 560 20.75 -4.09 -19.79
CA LEU A 560 21.90 -4.55 -19.05
C LEU A 560 23.11 -4.61 -20.00
N GLY A 561 24.08 -3.73 -19.77
CA GLY A 561 25.16 -3.49 -20.74
C GLY A 561 24.60 -3.01 -22.09
N ASN A 562 24.93 -3.73 -23.17
CA ASN A 562 24.44 -3.42 -24.52
C ASN A 562 23.15 -4.16 -24.90
N THR A 563 22.54 -4.90 -23.96
CA THR A 563 21.37 -5.74 -24.22
C THR A 563 20.12 -5.10 -23.64
N THR A 564 19.13 -4.78 -24.47
CA THR A 564 17.79 -4.39 -24.02
C THR A 564 16.95 -5.63 -23.73
N LEU A 565 16.17 -5.60 -22.65
CA LEU A 565 15.25 -6.70 -22.33
C LEU A 565 14.14 -6.79 -23.37
N GLN A 566 13.75 -8.01 -23.69
CA GLN A 566 12.61 -8.26 -24.58
C GLN A 566 11.30 -8.05 -23.83
N SER A 567 10.40 -7.28 -24.42
CA SER A 567 9.05 -7.12 -23.89
C SER A 567 8.19 -8.34 -24.20
N VAL A 568 7.22 -8.63 -23.34
CA VAL A 568 6.18 -9.63 -23.60
C VAL A 568 5.40 -9.24 -24.85
N ALA A 569 5.51 -10.05 -25.90
CA ALA A 569 4.76 -9.88 -27.13
C ALA A 569 3.46 -10.68 -27.05
N VAL A 570 2.34 -10.06 -27.42
CA VAL A 570 1.06 -10.77 -27.49
C VAL A 570 0.54 -10.71 -28.92
N LYS A 571 0.40 -11.88 -29.55
CA LYS A 571 -0.09 -12.01 -30.93
C LYS A 571 -1.62 -12.02 -31.01
N ASP A 572 -2.29 -12.65 -30.04
CA ASP A 572 -3.75 -12.72 -29.93
C ASP A 572 -4.22 -12.56 -28.47
N ALA A 573 -5.27 -11.76 -28.26
CA ALA A 573 -5.80 -11.46 -26.91
C ALA A 573 -6.49 -12.65 -26.21
N LYS A 574 -6.63 -13.80 -26.90
CA LYS A 574 -7.35 -14.97 -26.39
C LYS A 574 -6.43 -16.13 -25.98
N ASP A 575 -5.17 -16.11 -26.39
CA ASP A 575 -4.24 -17.20 -26.11
C ASP A 575 -3.33 -16.85 -24.93
N VAL A 576 -3.22 -17.79 -23.98
CA VAL A 576 -2.20 -17.73 -22.93
C VAL A 576 -0.86 -18.04 -23.60
N PRO A 577 0.16 -17.16 -23.51
CA PRO A 577 1.46 -17.43 -24.11
C PRO A 577 2.06 -18.73 -23.57
N GLU A 578 2.66 -19.55 -24.45
CA GLU A 578 3.40 -20.75 -24.02
C GLU A 578 4.59 -20.36 -23.14
N ASP A 579 5.32 -19.35 -23.61
CA ASP A 579 6.54 -18.81 -23.04
C ASP A 579 6.44 -17.30 -22.88
N LEU A 580 7.06 -16.76 -21.82
CA LEU A 580 7.25 -15.32 -21.64
C LEU A 580 8.74 -14.96 -21.69
N PRO A 581 9.15 -13.90 -22.42
CA PRO A 581 10.52 -13.44 -22.40
C PRO A 581 10.88 -12.92 -21.00
N VAL A 582 12.01 -13.38 -20.47
CA VAL A 582 12.47 -13.06 -19.12
C VAL A 582 13.98 -12.88 -19.08
N LEU A 583 14.45 -11.95 -18.26
CA LEU A 583 15.85 -11.86 -17.87
C LEU A 583 16.11 -12.67 -16.61
N GLU A 584 16.95 -13.70 -16.69
CA GLU A 584 17.37 -14.49 -15.53
C GLU A 584 18.65 -13.90 -14.92
N LEU A 585 18.56 -13.44 -13.67
CA LEU A 585 19.65 -12.88 -12.85
C LEU A 585 20.08 -13.89 -11.78
N GLN A 586 20.83 -14.92 -12.18
CA GLN A 586 21.25 -16.00 -11.29
C GLN A 586 22.63 -15.78 -10.66
N ARG A 587 23.56 -15.18 -11.42
CA ARG A 587 24.92 -14.90 -10.99
C ARG A 587 25.38 -13.54 -11.52
N PRO A 588 26.26 -12.83 -10.81
CA PRO A 588 26.74 -11.52 -11.24
C PRO A 588 27.44 -11.60 -12.59
N GLY A 589 27.08 -10.73 -13.53
CA GLY A 589 27.63 -10.70 -14.89
C GLY A 589 27.27 -11.90 -15.76
N VAL A 590 26.58 -12.91 -15.23
CA VAL A 590 26.07 -14.08 -15.97
C VAL A 590 24.54 -14.01 -15.95
N HIS A 591 24.03 -13.22 -16.88
CA HIS A 591 22.61 -13.06 -17.14
C HIS A 591 22.23 -13.82 -18.41
N ARG A 592 20.97 -14.25 -18.49
CA ARG A 592 20.44 -14.91 -19.68
C ARG A 592 19.09 -14.30 -20.02
N GLN A 593 19.00 -13.68 -21.20
CA GLN A 593 17.70 -13.47 -21.82
C GLN A 593 17.19 -14.84 -22.26
N GLY A 594 16.02 -15.22 -21.75
CA GLY A 594 15.42 -16.52 -21.99
C GLY A 594 13.91 -16.44 -22.08
N ASN A 595 13.30 -17.62 -22.15
CA ASN A 595 11.86 -17.83 -22.17
C ASN A 595 11.48 -18.60 -20.91
N TRP A 596 10.51 -18.09 -20.16
CA TRP A 596 9.90 -18.80 -19.05
C TRP A 596 8.65 -19.52 -19.55
N SER A 597 8.70 -20.84 -19.56
CA SER A 597 7.52 -21.66 -19.81
C SER A 597 6.54 -21.52 -18.66
N VAL A 598 5.36 -20.97 -18.95
CA VAL A 598 4.32 -20.66 -17.96
C VAL A 598 3.02 -21.41 -18.21
N HIS A 599 2.86 -22.02 -19.39
CA HIS A 599 1.61 -22.64 -19.83
C HIS A 599 1.09 -23.70 -18.85
N GLU A 600 1.93 -24.69 -18.48
CA GLU A 600 1.51 -25.78 -17.60
C GLU A 600 1.11 -25.28 -16.20
N LEU A 601 1.85 -24.30 -15.68
CA LEU A 601 1.56 -23.69 -14.39
C LEU A 601 0.22 -22.97 -14.43
N LEU A 602 0.02 -22.07 -15.40
CA LEU A 602 -1.22 -21.31 -15.55
C LEU A 602 -2.41 -22.24 -15.82
N ALA A 603 -2.26 -23.23 -16.72
CA ALA A 603 -3.31 -24.19 -17.03
C ALA A 603 -3.75 -25.01 -15.81
N PHE A 604 -2.81 -25.43 -14.96
CA PHE A 604 -3.14 -26.09 -13.70
C PHE A 604 -3.98 -25.18 -12.79
N TRP A 605 -3.52 -23.95 -12.55
CA TRP A 605 -4.21 -23.00 -11.66
C TRP A 605 -5.56 -22.52 -12.21
N ASP A 606 -5.68 -22.34 -13.52
CA ASP A 606 -6.92 -21.99 -14.22
C ASP A 606 -7.93 -23.14 -14.23
N GLY A 607 -7.45 -24.39 -14.20
CA GLY A 607 -8.27 -25.61 -14.19
C GLY A 607 -8.89 -25.96 -12.83
N LEU A 608 -8.41 -25.35 -11.72
CA LEU A 608 -8.96 -25.59 -10.39
C LEU A 608 -10.41 -25.05 -10.29
N PRO A 609 -11.30 -25.71 -9.54
CA PRO A 609 -12.71 -25.32 -9.40
C PRO A 609 -12.93 -24.09 -8.48
N LEU A 610 -12.00 -23.14 -8.50
CA LEU A 610 -12.08 -21.91 -7.68
C LEU A 610 -13.17 -20.98 -8.22
N LEU A 611 -13.82 -20.24 -7.31
CA LEU A 611 -14.84 -19.25 -7.69
C LEU A 611 -14.31 -18.23 -8.70
N GLU A 612 -13.07 -17.76 -8.52
CA GLU A 612 -12.40 -16.80 -9.40
C GLU A 612 -12.16 -17.32 -10.84
N ASN A 613 -12.09 -18.64 -11.02
CA ASN A 613 -11.89 -19.27 -12.33
C ASN A 613 -13.23 -19.50 -13.07
N LYS A 614 -14.36 -19.39 -12.38
CA LYS A 614 -15.68 -19.59 -13.01
C LYS A 614 -16.01 -18.39 -13.88
N LYS A 615 -16.34 -18.65 -15.15
CA LYS A 615 -16.85 -17.60 -16.03
C LYS A 615 -18.09 -16.98 -15.38
N PRO A 616 -18.20 -15.65 -15.33
CA PRO A 616 -19.44 -15.02 -14.91
C PRO A 616 -20.56 -15.54 -15.82
N PRO A 617 -21.77 -15.78 -15.28
CA PRO A 617 -22.89 -16.19 -16.11
C PRO A 617 -23.04 -15.16 -17.23
N SER A 618 -23.12 -15.64 -18.48
CA SER A 618 -23.41 -14.76 -19.62
C SER A 618 -24.71 -14.02 -19.33
N GLU A 619 -24.79 -12.73 -19.66
CA GLU A 619 -25.99 -11.89 -19.53
C GLU A 619 -27.12 -12.33 -20.49
N THR A 620 -27.46 -13.61 -20.53
CA THR A 620 -28.41 -14.17 -21.50
C THR A 620 -29.60 -14.90 -20.89
N THR A 621 -29.82 -14.86 -19.57
CA THR A 621 -30.94 -15.66 -19.00
C THR A 621 -31.75 -15.06 -17.86
N THR A 622 -31.70 -13.74 -17.62
CA THR A 622 -32.64 -13.10 -16.66
C THR A 622 -33.22 -11.75 -17.10
N VAL A 623 -32.78 -11.16 -18.20
CA VAL A 623 -33.45 -9.98 -18.79
C VAL A 623 -34.66 -10.37 -19.64
N ALA A 624 -34.69 -11.59 -20.21
CA ALA A 624 -35.82 -12.08 -21.02
C ALA A 624 -37.10 -12.38 -20.22
N ALA A 625 -37.01 -12.60 -18.90
CA ALA A 625 -38.18 -12.89 -18.06
C ALA A 625 -38.82 -11.64 -17.40
N LYS A 626 -38.14 -10.48 -17.44
CA LYS A 626 -38.69 -9.22 -16.92
C LYS A 626 -39.13 -8.24 -18.01
N THR A 627 -38.73 -8.43 -19.26
CA THR A 627 -39.16 -7.58 -20.38
C THR A 627 -40.54 -7.93 -20.95
N ASP A 628 -41.09 -9.12 -20.71
CA ASP A 628 -42.43 -9.50 -21.20
C ASP A 628 -43.58 -9.05 -20.28
N SER A 629 -43.33 -8.80 -18.99
CA SER A 629 -44.36 -8.28 -18.08
C SER A 629 -44.49 -6.75 -18.12
N GLN A 630 -43.47 -6.00 -18.55
CA GLN A 630 -43.54 -4.54 -18.66
C GLN A 630 -43.84 -4.04 -20.08
N ARG A 631 -43.81 -4.91 -21.10
CA ARG A 631 -44.11 -4.52 -22.49
C ARG A 631 -45.62 -4.41 -22.77
N ASN A 632 -46.49 -4.96 -21.91
CA ASN A 632 -47.95 -4.88 -22.07
C ASN A 632 -48.63 -3.70 -21.35
N GLU A 633 -47.93 -2.93 -20.51
CA GLU A 633 -48.51 -1.73 -19.87
C GLU A 633 -48.06 -0.40 -20.54
N MET A 634 -47.05 -0.44 -21.41
CA MET A 634 -46.46 0.76 -22.03
C MET A 634 -46.98 1.05 -23.45
N SER A 635 -48.04 0.37 -23.90
CA SER A 635 -48.69 0.64 -25.21
C SER A 635 -49.90 1.57 -25.14
N SER A 636 -50.28 2.08 -23.95
CA SER A 636 -51.42 3.01 -23.79
C SER A 636 -51.04 4.47 -23.50
N SER A 637 -49.74 4.79 -23.34
CA SER A 637 -49.27 6.13 -22.97
C SER A 637 -48.54 6.89 -24.09
N SER A 638 -48.29 6.26 -25.25
CA SER A 638 -47.57 6.87 -26.39
C SER A 638 -48.40 7.85 -27.23
N ASN A 639 -49.73 7.93 -27.04
CA ASN A 639 -50.60 8.84 -27.82
C ASN A 639 -50.80 10.24 -27.19
N LYS A 640 -50.17 10.57 -26.05
CA LYS A 640 -50.31 11.89 -25.41
C LYS A 640 -49.16 12.87 -25.67
N TRP A 641 -48.03 12.42 -26.21
CA TRP A 641 -46.85 13.27 -26.44
C TRP A 641 -46.75 13.86 -27.85
N GLU A 642 -47.43 13.27 -28.84
CA GLU A 642 -47.52 13.80 -30.21
C GLU A 642 -48.41 15.05 -30.30
N HIS A 643 -49.46 15.16 -29.48
CA HIS A 643 -50.31 16.36 -29.43
C HIS A 643 -49.63 17.58 -28.77
N PHE A 644 -48.63 17.37 -27.91
CA PHE A 644 -47.94 18.46 -27.22
C PHE A 644 -46.82 19.09 -28.08
N ARG A 645 -46.26 18.33 -29.03
CA ARG A 645 -45.25 18.83 -29.99
C ARG A 645 -45.84 19.71 -31.10
N LEU A 646 -47.08 19.45 -31.51
CA LEU A 646 -47.74 20.24 -32.57
C LEU A 646 -48.24 21.62 -32.08
N LEU A 647 -48.48 21.80 -30.77
CA LEU A 647 -48.90 23.09 -30.19
C LEU A 647 -47.72 24.07 -29.94
N LEU A 648 -46.50 23.57 -29.78
CA LEU A 648 -45.31 24.39 -29.50
C LEU A 648 -44.64 24.97 -30.76
N LEU A 649 -44.90 24.40 -31.94
CA LEU A 649 -44.35 24.87 -33.22
C LEU A 649 -45.20 25.96 -33.90
N ALA A 650 -46.41 26.25 -33.39
CA ALA A 650 -47.28 27.29 -33.92
C ALA A 650 -47.13 28.67 -33.24
N ALA A 651 -46.33 28.79 -32.17
CA ALA A 651 -46.21 30.02 -31.36
C ALA A 651 -44.90 30.81 -31.59
N LEU A 652 -44.08 30.42 -32.57
CA LEU A 652 -42.73 30.97 -32.78
C LEU A 652 -42.56 32.15 -33.78
N PRO A 653 -43.61 32.76 -34.39
CA PRO A 653 -43.42 34.02 -35.12
C PRO A 653 -44.00 35.29 -34.46
N LEU A 654 -44.37 35.29 -33.17
CA LEU A 654 -44.95 36.46 -32.48
C LEU A 654 -44.06 37.15 -31.42
N LEU A 655 -42.77 36.78 -31.31
CA LEU A 655 -41.84 37.37 -30.33
C LEU A 655 -40.64 38.11 -30.92
N CYS A 656 -40.62 38.36 -32.23
CA CYS A 656 -39.61 39.20 -32.90
C CYS A 656 -40.25 40.48 -33.45
N LEU A 657 -40.71 41.36 -32.57
CA LEU A 657 -41.03 42.77 -32.86
C LEU A 657 -41.28 43.50 -31.52
N ASN A 658 -40.21 43.78 -30.77
CA ASN A 658 -40.21 44.87 -29.78
C ASN A 658 -38.82 45.22 -29.22
N TRP A 659 -37.78 45.28 -30.06
CA TRP A 659 -36.52 45.98 -29.74
C TRP A 659 -36.00 46.65 -31.03
N ILE A 660 -36.59 47.81 -31.36
CA ILE A 660 -35.96 48.97 -32.00
C ILE A 660 -36.28 50.15 -31.10
#